data_AF-A0A1B1MLL5-F1
#
_entry.id   AF-A0A1B1MLL5-F1
#
_cell.length_a   1.000
_cell.length_b   1.000
_cell.length_c   1.000
_cell.angle_alpha   90.00
_cell.angle_beta   90.00
_cell.angle_gamma   90.00
#
_symmetry.space_group_name_H-M   'P 1'
#
loop_
_entity.id
_entity.type
_entity.pdbx_description
1 polymer ?
#
loop_
_entity_poly.entity_id
_entity_poly.type
_entity_poly.pdbx_seq_one_letter_code
_entity_poly.pdbx_strand_id
1 'polypeptide(L)'
;MLHDDLADPRTATAPLADRLLRALTDPDVRIEVPYDELPRLSDEELGILLAEAHAVPSSAPLETRRLALDIRGASRDRRPRYTPDACRRMIEALAARSEDEGWVNLTPGLQALEHCTGPLPDVTGPLRTLVQALLAKDSVHQLYALIAIAGLVDEGLLREVVERLSRDMGPIVADEIAVVAGLPTAEQTRLSEAFREHRHLSAPSDADAWHRSAENPAYAAFARRALEAAADRAAAIRAGEIPYRADKAFTDREITTLGQAARVALHRDEPWLPDLFDRLLPGISLAPTTARTLPSQGLLYELVRAAQDFPTPEAVTAIRAVRGTVRHAGVPKQLDKMLKKLDAALAERTDVALRLPTWGFDTDGVLRREVDGGYAAVVTVAETATLVWEKDGRPLRSVPAPVRRDHAGLVKELRDLVKRVNAQLLTLVRALEGGLTVDAVHPYGWWRTGLAGHPLARTLVGRLIWEVEIAPGTWRAVLPETDELPAAPDEAAVRLWHPIRSRPDDVRAWRDLLVEGRIRQPFKQAFREIYLLTPAEEETRVYSNRFAAHLVHYRRMFALFRARGWASDLLGPWDGGEQDAAERTLGAGQWRIRFFHALADWEGEASLAATDQVRFARRVDGDWREVPLTEVPPLVFSEAMRDVDLFVGVTSIAADPDWTDGGPTRAYWERAGFAELPESAEARRDVLERILPRLKIADRCTLDGRFLVVRGALRTYRIHLGSANILMEPDDSYLCIVAARGKSDGTVFLPFEDERLSLILSKAFLLADDTKITDESILGQIARG
;
A
#
# COMPACT_ATOMS: atom_id res chain seq x y z
N MET A 1 28.44 2.79 49.41
CA MET A 1 28.19 3.90 50.35
C MET A 1 26.93 4.57 49.85
N LEU A 2 25.85 4.49 50.64
CA LEU A 2 24.47 4.80 50.28
C LEU A 2 24.30 6.29 49.95
N HIS A 3 23.73 6.59 48.78
CA HIS A 3 22.91 7.78 48.55
C HIS A 3 21.56 7.28 48.04
N ASP A 4 20.76 6.75 48.97
CA ASP A 4 19.32 6.87 48.93
C ASP A 4 19.00 8.34 49.18
N ASP A 5 18.90 9.14 48.12
CA ASP A 5 18.14 10.37 48.21
C ASP A 5 16.67 9.96 48.19
N LEU A 6 16.05 10.07 49.37
CA LEU A 6 14.62 9.92 49.59
C LEU A 6 13.88 10.84 48.61
N ALA A 7 13.30 10.27 47.56
CA ALA A 7 12.21 10.92 46.84
C ALA A 7 11.15 11.34 47.87
N ASP A 8 10.87 12.64 47.97
CA ASP A 8 9.89 13.21 48.88
C ASP A 8 8.56 12.42 48.76
N PRO A 9 8.05 11.78 49.83
CA PRO A 9 6.83 10.97 49.77
C PRO A 9 5.59 11.75 49.30
N ARG A 10 5.66 13.09 49.20
CA ARG A 10 4.64 13.95 48.57
C ARG A 10 4.65 13.93 47.02
N THR A 11 5.69 13.38 46.38
CA THR A 11 5.77 13.30 44.90
C THR A 11 5.08 12.07 44.33
N ALA A 12 4.92 10.99 45.09
CA ALA A 12 4.26 9.75 44.64
C ALA A 12 2.73 9.86 44.47
N THR A 13 2.08 10.84 45.11
CA THR A 13 0.62 11.06 45.09
C THR A 13 0.14 12.13 44.11
N ALA A 14 1.05 12.82 43.42
CA ALA A 14 0.67 13.86 42.46
C ALA A 14 0.25 13.25 41.12
N PRO A 15 -0.69 13.89 40.38
CA PRO A 15 -1.03 13.50 39.01
C PRO A 15 0.23 13.31 38.15
N LEU A 16 0.19 12.34 37.23
CA LEU A 16 1.32 12.01 36.36
C LEU A 16 1.89 13.25 35.64
N ALA A 17 1.01 14.11 35.12
CA ALA A 17 1.40 15.35 34.45
C ALA A 17 2.22 16.29 35.34
N ASP A 18 1.82 16.47 36.62
CA ASP A 18 2.53 17.35 37.56
C ASP A 18 3.90 16.81 37.97
N ARG A 19 4.05 15.49 38.00
CA ARG A 19 5.34 14.83 38.26
C ARG A 19 6.29 15.04 37.07
N LEU A 20 5.80 14.78 35.87
CA LEU A 20 6.54 14.98 34.62
C LEU A 20 6.95 16.43 34.43
N LEU A 21 6.03 17.37 34.67
CA LEU A 21 6.28 18.80 34.57
C LEU A 21 7.39 19.26 35.52
N ARG A 22 7.39 18.76 36.76
CA ARG A 22 8.47 19.03 37.72
C ARG A 22 9.81 18.46 37.27
N ALA A 23 9.83 17.23 36.75
CA ALA A 23 11.06 16.62 36.23
C ALA A 23 11.65 17.33 34.99
N LEU A 24 10.81 18.02 34.21
CA LEU A 24 11.26 18.85 33.09
C LEU A 24 11.80 20.22 33.52
N THR A 25 11.25 20.80 34.60
CA THR A 25 11.50 22.19 35.00
C THR A 25 12.47 22.34 36.18
N ASP A 26 12.60 21.31 37.01
CA ASP A 26 13.51 21.27 38.16
C ASP A 26 14.68 20.30 37.90
N PRO A 27 15.92 20.80 37.78
CA PRO A 27 17.08 19.96 37.46
C PRO A 27 17.43 18.95 38.56
N ASP A 28 16.95 19.16 39.80
CA ASP A 28 17.21 18.31 40.95
C ASP A 28 16.18 17.15 41.08
N VAL A 29 15.09 17.19 40.31
CA VAL A 29 14.06 16.14 40.31
C VAL A 29 14.40 15.07 39.26
N ARG A 30 14.50 13.82 39.71
CA ARG A 30 14.71 12.64 38.87
C ARG A 30 13.52 11.70 39.01
N ILE A 31 12.93 11.30 37.88
CA ILE A 31 11.81 10.36 37.84
C ILE A 31 12.09 9.33 36.76
N GLU A 32 12.04 8.05 37.11
CA GLU A 32 11.92 6.95 36.16
C GLU A 32 10.45 6.81 35.79
N VAL A 33 10.11 7.08 34.53
CA VAL A 33 8.73 6.94 34.03
C VAL A 33 8.72 5.79 33.03
N PRO A 34 8.02 4.69 33.31
CA PRO A 34 7.90 3.62 32.34
C PRO A 34 7.01 4.08 31.17
N TYR A 35 7.39 3.67 29.96
CA TYR A 35 6.80 4.16 28.70
C TYR A 35 5.28 3.90 28.58
N ASP A 36 4.77 2.93 29.33
CA ASP A 36 3.36 2.52 29.42
C ASP A 36 2.47 3.51 30.20
N GLU A 37 3.04 4.48 30.92
CA GLU A 37 2.27 5.51 31.63
C GLU A 37 1.91 6.72 30.75
N LEU A 38 2.71 7.05 29.73
CA LEU A 38 2.51 8.22 28.85
C LEU A 38 1.16 8.21 28.08
N PRO A 39 0.63 7.06 27.61
CA PRO A 39 -0.70 7.00 27.00
C PRO A 39 -1.85 7.46 27.92
N ARG A 40 -1.65 7.52 29.23
CA ARG A 40 -2.68 7.95 30.21
C ARG A 40 -2.86 9.46 30.28
N LEU A 41 -1.92 10.24 29.75
CA LEU A 41 -2.02 11.69 29.70
C LEU A 41 -3.17 12.10 28.77
N SER A 42 -3.97 13.09 29.16
CA SER A 42 -4.90 13.76 28.25
C SER A 42 -4.15 14.56 27.18
N ASP A 43 -4.82 14.89 26.07
CA ASP A 43 -4.19 15.70 25.01
C ASP A 43 -3.80 17.11 25.49
N GLU A 44 -4.50 17.65 26.50
CA GLU A 44 -4.18 18.95 27.09
C GLU A 44 -2.97 18.90 28.03
N GLU A 45 -2.89 17.88 28.89
CA GLU A 45 -1.71 17.64 29.73
C GLU A 45 -0.46 17.40 28.87
N LEU A 46 -0.62 16.65 27.77
CA LEU A 46 0.46 16.42 26.81
C LEU A 46 0.91 17.72 26.13
N GLY A 47 0.00 18.62 25.78
CA GLY A 47 0.34 19.93 25.19
C GLY A 47 1.15 20.82 26.13
N ILE A 48 0.81 20.84 27.42
CA ILE A 48 1.57 21.55 28.46
C ILE A 48 2.98 20.97 28.58
N LEU A 49 3.08 19.64 28.69
CA LEU A 49 4.37 18.95 28.82
C LEU A 49 5.27 19.11 27.59
N LEU A 50 4.68 19.18 26.39
CA LEU A 50 5.42 19.41 25.15
C LEU A 50 6.08 20.79 25.12
N ALA A 51 5.37 21.84 25.56
CA ALA A 51 5.94 23.19 25.63
C ALA A 51 7.21 23.22 26.49
N GLU A 52 7.17 22.56 27.65
CA GLU A 52 8.32 22.47 28.57
C GLU A 52 9.40 21.53 28.06
N ALA A 53 9.03 20.39 27.44
CA ALA A 53 9.99 19.49 26.81
C ALA A 53 10.80 20.17 25.69
N HIS A 54 10.20 21.14 25.00
CA HIS A 54 10.88 21.97 24.01
C HIS A 54 11.75 23.07 24.62
N ALA A 55 11.49 23.47 25.87
CA ALA A 55 12.29 24.44 26.63
C ALA A 55 13.52 23.82 27.30
N VAL A 56 13.61 22.48 27.41
CA VAL A 56 14.76 21.78 27.99
C VAL A 56 16.04 22.10 27.19
N PRO A 57 17.06 22.74 27.81
CA PRO A 57 18.28 23.12 27.12
C PRO A 57 19.17 21.91 26.84
N SER A 58 20.06 22.04 25.85
CA SER A 58 21.04 20.99 25.49
C SER A 58 22.01 20.65 26.64
N SER A 59 22.23 21.59 27.56
CA SER A 59 23.04 21.44 28.77
C SER A 59 22.34 20.69 29.91
N ALA A 60 21.05 20.35 29.78
CA ALA A 60 20.31 19.63 30.82
C ALA A 60 20.85 18.20 31.06
N PRO A 61 20.64 17.65 32.27
CA PRO A 61 20.97 16.25 32.58
C PRO A 61 20.42 15.26 31.55
N LEU A 62 21.12 14.14 31.36
CA LEU A 62 20.76 13.14 30.34
C LEU A 62 19.34 12.60 30.56
N GLU A 63 18.95 12.43 31.81
CA GLU A 63 17.65 11.92 32.24
C GLU A 63 16.52 12.89 31.85
N THR A 64 16.70 14.19 32.11
CA THR A 64 15.74 15.24 31.70
C THR A 64 15.63 15.32 30.17
N ARG A 65 16.75 15.21 29.45
CA ARG A 65 16.74 15.18 27.99
C ARG A 65 16.04 13.95 27.42
N ARG A 66 16.22 12.78 28.05
CA ARG A 66 15.54 11.53 27.68
C ARG A 66 14.04 11.66 27.91
N LEU A 67 13.62 12.17 29.07
CA LEU A 67 12.22 12.42 29.35
C LEU A 67 11.56 13.37 28.32
N ALA A 68 12.25 14.45 27.96
CA ALA A 68 11.79 15.36 26.92
C ALA A 68 11.69 14.69 25.54
N LEU A 69 12.53 13.70 25.24
CA LEU A 69 12.42 12.89 24.00
C LEU A 69 11.23 11.95 24.07
N ASP A 70 10.99 11.30 25.20
CA ASP A 70 9.88 10.35 25.39
C ASP A 70 8.53 11.06 25.25
N ILE A 71 8.38 12.26 25.85
CA ILE A 71 7.17 13.10 25.73
C ILE A 71 6.95 13.53 24.26
N ARG A 72 8.01 13.92 23.56
CA ARG A 72 7.96 14.23 22.11
C ARG A 72 7.64 13.00 21.26
N GLY A 73 8.04 11.81 21.71
CA GLY A 73 7.70 10.54 21.08
C GLY A 73 6.22 10.23 21.22
N ALA A 74 5.68 10.37 22.44
CA ALA A 74 4.27 10.12 22.75
C ALA A 74 3.29 11.02 21.98
N SER A 75 3.73 12.18 21.50
CA SER A 75 2.89 13.09 20.72
C SER A 75 2.82 12.78 19.23
N ARG A 76 3.63 11.84 18.70
CA ARG A 76 3.71 11.60 17.24
C ARG A 76 2.39 11.13 16.64
N ASP A 77 1.63 10.33 17.38
CA ASP A 77 0.37 9.72 16.92
C ASP A 77 -0.87 10.34 17.61
N ARG A 78 -0.70 11.52 18.21
CA ARG A 78 -1.75 12.22 18.97
C ARG A 78 -1.90 13.65 18.46
N ARG A 79 -3.00 14.30 18.82
CA ARG A 79 -3.22 15.74 18.60
C ARG A 79 -3.25 16.48 19.94
N PRO A 80 -2.07 16.87 20.47
CA PRO A 80 -2.00 17.63 21.72
C PRO A 80 -2.79 18.93 21.60
N ARG A 81 -3.45 19.33 22.68
CA ARG A 81 -4.14 20.62 22.78
C ARG A 81 -3.36 21.53 23.70
N TYR A 82 -3.25 22.81 23.34
CA TYR A 82 -2.36 23.73 24.05
C TYR A 82 -3.19 24.80 24.74
N THR A 83 -2.92 25.02 26.02
CA THR A 83 -3.46 26.20 26.70
C THR A 83 -2.79 27.47 26.15
N PRO A 84 -3.40 28.65 26.25
CA PRO A 84 -2.74 29.90 25.83
C PRO A 84 -1.36 30.12 26.46
N ASP A 85 -1.15 29.62 27.69
CA ASP A 85 0.16 29.67 28.33
C ASP A 85 1.16 28.70 27.70
N ALA A 86 0.76 27.45 27.45
CA ALA A 86 1.58 26.47 26.76
C ALA A 86 1.97 26.92 25.34
N CYS A 87 1.06 27.59 24.62
CA CYS A 87 1.36 28.21 23.33
C CYS A 87 2.48 29.25 23.44
N ARG A 88 2.37 30.17 24.40
CA ARG A 88 3.39 31.20 24.65
C ARG A 88 4.74 30.57 24.97
N ARG A 89 4.75 29.61 25.91
CA ARG A 89 5.96 28.89 26.36
C ARG A 89 6.63 28.14 25.21
N MET A 90 5.85 27.48 24.35
CA MET A 90 6.37 26.80 23.15
C MET A 90 7.08 27.79 22.22
N ILE A 91 6.46 28.94 21.91
CA ILE A 91 7.09 29.93 21.02
C ILE A 91 8.34 30.54 21.65
N GLU A 92 8.30 30.88 22.93
CA GLU A 92 9.47 31.39 23.67
C GLU A 92 10.62 30.39 23.67
N ALA A 93 10.33 29.10 23.89
CA ALA A 93 11.32 28.04 23.83
C ALA A 93 11.97 27.91 22.44
N LEU A 94 11.17 27.98 21.38
CA LEU A 94 11.69 27.95 20.00
C LEU A 94 12.55 29.18 19.70
N ALA A 95 12.12 30.38 20.14
CA ALA A 95 12.87 31.61 19.97
C ALA A 95 14.23 31.54 20.68
N ALA A 96 14.26 31.15 21.95
CA ALA A 96 15.49 31.00 22.72
C ALA A 96 16.46 29.99 22.06
N ARG A 97 15.95 28.82 21.65
CA ARG A 97 16.78 27.81 20.97
C ARG A 97 17.31 28.27 19.63
N SER A 98 16.63 29.19 18.96
CA SER A 98 17.08 29.70 17.66
C SER A 98 18.34 30.56 17.75
N GLU A 99 18.62 31.12 18.93
CA GLU A 99 19.85 31.88 19.21
C GLU A 99 21.06 30.95 19.41
N ASP A 100 20.85 29.79 20.06
CA ASP A 100 21.92 28.87 20.45
C ASP A 100 22.17 27.72 19.46
N GLU A 101 21.14 27.30 18.70
CA GLU A 101 21.21 26.13 17.82
C GLU A 101 21.34 26.51 16.34
N GLY A 102 22.06 25.71 15.55
CA GLY A 102 22.20 25.94 14.09
C GLY A 102 20.89 25.82 13.30
N TRP A 103 19.89 25.12 13.84
CA TRP A 103 18.58 24.90 13.22
C TRP A 103 17.52 24.65 14.29
N VAL A 104 16.29 25.13 14.06
CA VAL A 104 15.13 24.93 14.95
C VAL A 104 13.94 24.46 14.12
N ASN A 105 13.22 23.45 14.61
CA ASN A 105 11.98 22.97 14.01
C ASN A 105 10.80 23.86 14.43
N LEU A 106 10.17 24.53 13.47
CA LEU A 106 9.05 25.47 13.63
C LEU A 106 7.68 24.79 13.73
N THR A 107 7.57 23.52 13.32
CA THR A 107 6.28 22.80 13.30
C THR A 107 5.58 22.75 14.66
N PRO A 108 6.25 22.44 15.79
CA PRO A 108 5.60 22.43 17.11
C PRO A 108 4.98 23.77 17.49
N GLY A 109 5.60 24.89 17.08
CA GLY A 109 5.08 26.23 17.35
C GLY A 109 3.79 26.52 16.58
N LEU A 110 3.75 26.17 15.29
CA LEU A 110 2.54 26.31 14.47
C LEU A 110 1.40 25.42 14.98
N GLN A 111 1.70 24.17 15.34
CA GLN A 111 0.72 23.25 15.91
C GLN A 111 0.17 23.73 17.26
N ALA A 112 1.02 24.35 18.09
CA ALA A 112 0.56 24.94 19.34
C ALA A 112 -0.47 26.06 19.11
N LEU A 113 -0.20 26.94 18.15
CA LEU A 113 -1.11 28.03 17.80
C LEU A 113 -2.41 27.50 17.17
N GLU A 114 -2.34 26.50 16.29
CA GLU A 114 -3.52 25.92 15.64
C GLU A 114 -4.43 25.18 16.62
N HIS A 115 -3.85 24.44 17.57
CA HIS A 115 -4.57 23.63 18.55
C HIS A 115 -4.70 24.31 19.92
N CYS A 116 -4.69 25.65 19.93
CA CYS A 116 -4.89 26.44 21.13
C CYS A 116 -6.34 26.30 21.64
N THR A 117 -6.52 25.92 22.91
CA THR A 117 -7.84 25.68 23.51
C THR A 117 -8.57 26.97 23.92
N GLY A 118 -7.87 28.11 23.91
CA GLY A 118 -8.38 29.42 24.29
C GLY A 118 -7.98 30.53 23.31
N PRO A 119 -8.21 31.81 23.65
CA PRO A 119 -7.77 32.93 22.81
C PRO A 119 -6.25 32.88 22.66
N LEU A 120 -5.76 33.13 21.44
CA LEU A 120 -4.33 33.12 21.16
C LEU A 120 -3.60 34.15 22.04
N PRO A 121 -2.50 33.76 22.72
CA PRO A 121 -1.67 34.70 23.44
C PRO A 121 -0.99 35.68 22.47
N ASP A 122 -0.65 36.87 22.94
CA ASP A 122 0.25 37.75 22.17
C ASP A 122 1.67 37.17 22.18
N VAL A 123 2.06 36.59 21.04
CA VAL A 123 3.38 36.00 20.78
C VAL A 123 4.12 36.74 19.68
N THR A 124 3.65 37.93 19.29
CA THR A 124 4.19 38.71 18.17
C THR A 124 5.67 39.04 18.37
N GLY A 125 6.06 39.41 19.59
CA GLY A 125 7.46 39.68 19.96
C GLY A 125 8.36 38.44 19.82
N PRO A 126 8.08 37.34 20.55
CA PRO A 126 8.83 36.09 20.44
C PRO A 126 8.91 35.53 19.01
N LEU A 127 7.82 35.57 18.23
CA LEU A 127 7.83 35.14 16.82
C LEU A 127 8.74 36.02 15.97
N ARG A 128 8.74 37.35 16.17
CA ARG A 128 9.66 38.25 15.45
C ARG A 128 11.11 37.90 15.75
N THR A 129 11.46 37.71 17.03
CA THR A 129 12.82 37.31 17.43
C THR A 129 13.23 36.01 16.77
N LEU A 130 12.35 35.00 16.79
CA LEU A 130 12.57 33.70 16.14
C LEU A 130 12.84 33.85 14.64
N VAL A 131 11.99 34.60 13.91
CA VAL A 131 12.15 34.82 12.47
C VAL A 131 13.47 35.53 12.16
N GLN A 132 13.77 36.62 12.88
CA GLN A 132 15.00 37.39 12.66
C GLN A 132 16.27 36.57 12.94
N ALA A 133 16.27 35.78 14.02
CA ALA A 133 17.36 34.88 14.34
C ALA A 133 17.58 33.82 13.23
N LEU A 134 16.50 33.33 12.60
CA LEU A 134 16.59 32.37 11.49
C LEU A 134 17.02 33.02 10.18
N LEU A 135 16.58 34.24 9.87
CA LEU A 135 16.98 34.96 8.66
C LEU A 135 18.46 35.37 8.68
N ALA A 136 19.03 35.56 9.88
CA ALA A 136 20.45 35.85 10.08
C ALA A 136 21.36 34.64 9.81
N LYS A 137 20.81 33.42 9.68
CA LYS A 137 21.58 32.21 9.39
C LYS A 137 21.91 32.09 7.90
N ASP A 138 23.02 31.40 7.62
CA ASP A 138 23.48 31.15 6.24
C ASP A 138 22.47 30.29 5.45
N SER A 139 21.79 29.37 6.12
CA SER A 139 20.80 28.45 5.53
C SER A 139 19.43 28.57 6.20
N VAL A 140 18.39 28.70 5.38
CA VAL A 140 17.00 28.80 5.83
C VAL A 140 16.25 27.51 5.49
N HIS A 141 15.64 26.92 6.52
CA HIS A 141 14.89 25.66 6.47
C HIS A 141 13.41 25.91 6.77
N GLN A 142 12.53 24.98 6.42
CA GLN A 142 11.08 25.04 6.63
C GLN A 142 10.45 26.31 6.08
N LEU A 143 10.61 26.54 4.77
CA LEU A 143 10.25 27.80 4.13
C LEU A 143 8.77 28.15 4.31
N TYR A 144 7.89 27.15 4.24
CA TYR A 144 6.44 27.31 4.44
C TYR A 144 6.10 27.68 5.89
N ALA A 145 6.78 27.06 6.86
CA ALA A 145 6.58 27.38 8.28
C ALA A 145 7.01 28.82 8.57
N LEU A 146 8.14 29.24 7.99
CA LEU A 146 8.68 30.57 8.18
C LEU A 146 7.78 31.65 7.55
N ILE A 147 7.24 31.40 6.36
CA ILE A 147 6.25 32.26 5.71
C ILE A 147 4.99 32.39 6.59
N ALA A 148 4.47 31.26 7.09
CA ALA A 148 3.29 31.23 7.97
C ALA A 148 3.51 32.03 9.25
N ILE A 149 4.64 31.81 9.94
CA ILE A 149 4.99 32.54 11.16
C ILE A 149 5.14 34.04 10.89
N ALA A 150 5.83 34.43 9.81
CA ALA A 150 6.00 35.83 9.47
C ALA A 150 4.67 36.52 9.17
N GLY A 151 3.75 35.81 8.50
CA GLY A 151 2.38 36.27 8.24
C GLY A 151 1.52 36.40 9.50
N LEU A 152 1.84 35.70 10.59
CA LEU A 152 1.18 35.89 11.90
C LEU A 152 1.67 37.15 12.64
N VAL A 153 2.87 37.65 12.31
CA VAL A 153 3.48 38.82 12.95
C VAL A 153 3.02 40.11 12.27
N ASP A 154 3.42 40.32 11.01
CA ASP A 154 2.99 41.45 10.18
C ASP A 154 3.42 41.31 8.70
N GLU A 155 2.80 42.09 7.82
CA GLU A 155 3.11 42.09 6.37
C GLU A 155 4.54 42.56 6.04
N GLY A 156 5.15 43.38 6.88
CA GLY A 156 6.53 43.86 6.71
C GLY A 156 7.54 42.73 6.87
N LEU A 157 7.42 41.97 7.96
CA LEU A 157 8.26 40.81 8.23
C LEU A 157 8.05 39.69 7.21
N LEU A 158 6.80 39.45 6.77
CA LEU A 158 6.49 38.52 5.69
C LEU A 158 7.25 38.89 4.41
N ARG A 159 7.26 40.18 4.03
CA ARG A 159 7.98 40.66 2.84
C ARG A 159 9.48 40.45 2.97
N GLU A 160 10.05 40.69 4.14
CA GLU A 160 11.48 40.46 4.42
C GLU A 160 11.85 38.97 4.28
N VAL A 161 11.03 38.08 4.83
CA VAL A 161 11.19 36.62 4.69
C VAL A 161 11.12 36.20 3.23
N VAL A 162 10.11 36.67 2.48
CA VAL A 162 9.94 36.36 1.06
C VAL A 162 11.14 36.83 0.24
N GLU A 163 11.62 38.05 0.49
CA GLU A 163 12.80 38.58 -0.19
C GLU A 163 14.03 37.72 0.11
N ARG A 164 14.28 37.39 1.39
CA ARG A 164 15.42 36.57 1.80
C ARG A 164 15.37 35.16 1.22
N LEU A 165 14.20 34.53 1.20
CA LEU A 165 13.97 33.19 0.67
C LEU A 165 14.11 33.13 -0.85
N SER A 166 13.80 34.23 -1.55
CA SER A 166 13.86 34.31 -3.02
C SER A 166 15.25 34.65 -3.55
N ARG A 167 16.19 35.10 -2.70
CA ARG A 167 17.58 35.38 -3.10
C ARG A 167 18.25 34.10 -3.61
N ASP A 168 18.94 34.23 -4.74
CA ASP A 168 19.71 33.16 -5.39
C ASP A 168 18.87 31.90 -5.76
N MET A 169 17.54 32.03 -5.81
CA MET A 169 16.63 30.97 -6.21
C MET A 169 16.31 31.00 -7.70
N GLY A 170 16.10 29.81 -8.28
CA GLY A 170 15.56 29.68 -9.62
C GLY A 170 14.12 30.20 -9.72
N PRO A 171 13.66 30.59 -10.92
CA PRO A 171 12.35 31.23 -11.12
C PRO A 171 11.17 30.36 -10.66
N ILE A 172 11.33 29.02 -10.68
CA ILE A 172 10.30 28.07 -10.24
C ILE A 172 10.07 28.19 -8.73
N VAL A 173 11.14 28.21 -7.94
CA VAL A 173 11.06 28.31 -6.47
C VAL A 173 10.59 29.70 -6.04
N ALA A 174 11.01 30.75 -6.75
CA ALA A 174 10.57 32.11 -6.48
C ALA A 174 9.04 32.30 -6.72
N ASP A 175 8.49 31.71 -7.80
CA ASP A 175 7.03 31.71 -8.05
C ASP A 175 6.28 30.96 -6.94
N GLU A 176 6.80 29.82 -6.46
CA GLU A 176 6.20 29.10 -5.33
C GLU A 176 6.13 29.95 -4.07
N ILE A 177 7.25 30.56 -3.69
CA ILE A 177 7.34 31.42 -2.50
C ILE A 177 6.33 32.57 -2.61
N ALA A 178 6.23 33.20 -3.78
CA ALA A 178 5.29 34.30 -4.01
C ALA A 178 3.83 33.83 -3.91
N VAL A 179 3.50 32.67 -4.48
CA VAL A 179 2.15 32.09 -4.41
C VAL A 179 1.79 31.77 -2.97
N VAL A 180 2.67 31.09 -2.21
CA VAL A 180 2.40 30.73 -0.82
C VAL A 180 2.28 31.96 0.08
N ALA A 181 3.16 32.95 -0.09
CA ALA A 181 3.09 34.19 0.68
C ALA A 181 1.80 34.98 0.42
N GLY A 182 1.17 34.80 -0.75
CA GLY A 182 -0.12 35.40 -1.09
C GLY A 182 -1.34 34.66 -0.52
N LEU A 183 -1.17 33.48 0.07
CA LEU A 183 -2.26 32.72 0.68
C LEU A 183 -2.61 33.24 2.08
N PRO A 184 -3.84 33.04 2.57
CA PRO A 184 -4.18 33.25 3.98
C PRO A 184 -3.26 32.46 4.92
N THR A 185 -2.90 33.02 6.08
CA THR A 185 -1.97 32.40 7.04
C THR A 185 -2.37 31.00 7.50
N ALA A 186 -3.68 30.74 7.61
CA ALA A 186 -4.21 29.42 7.90
C ALA A 186 -3.86 28.39 6.79
N GLU A 187 -3.84 28.80 5.53
CA GLU A 187 -3.44 27.94 4.40
C GLU A 187 -1.94 27.76 4.32
N GLN A 188 -1.15 28.82 4.62
CA GLN A 188 0.31 28.72 4.72
C GLN A 188 0.72 27.70 5.78
N THR A 189 0.06 27.73 6.94
CA THR A 189 0.28 26.78 8.05
C THR A 189 0.00 25.35 7.60
N ARG A 190 -1.15 25.11 6.93
CA ARG A 190 -1.50 23.79 6.40
C ARG A 190 -0.51 23.28 5.35
N LEU A 191 -0.02 24.13 4.45
CA LEU A 191 0.99 23.74 3.46
C LEU A 191 2.31 23.36 4.13
N SER A 192 2.69 24.04 5.22
CA SER A 192 3.86 23.65 6.01
C SER A 192 3.75 22.25 6.59
N GLU A 193 2.55 21.80 6.97
CA GLU A 193 2.33 20.45 7.47
C GLU A 193 2.36 19.41 6.35
N ALA A 194 1.75 19.72 5.20
CA ALA A 194 1.73 18.83 4.05
C ALA A 194 3.12 18.58 3.45
N PHE A 195 3.98 19.60 3.49
CA PHE A 195 5.25 19.60 2.79
C PHE A 195 6.47 19.44 3.71
N ARG A 196 6.32 18.91 4.94
CA ARG A 196 7.41 18.68 5.92
C ARG A 196 8.71 18.29 5.21
N GLU A 197 9.67 19.23 5.20
CA GLU A 197 10.87 19.20 4.34
C GLU A 197 11.87 18.07 4.65
N HIS A 198 11.52 17.11 5.53
CA HIS A 198 12.37 16.00 5.94
C HIS A 198 11.60 14.68 5.99
N ARG A 199 11.34 14.08 4.82
CA ARG A 199 10.67 12.76 4.67
C ARG A 199 11.50 11.56 5.17
N HIS A 200 12.68 11.76 5.74
CA HIS A 200 13.56 10.67 6.17
C HIS A 200 13.29 10.14 7.58
N LEU A 201 12.43 10.80 8.37
CA LEU A 201 12.24 10.48 9.80
C LEU A 201 10.77 10.37 10.24
N SER A 202 9.81 10.29 9.32
CA SER A 202 8.39 10.14 9.68
C SER A 202 7.63 9.34 8.63
N ALA A 203 6.61 8.60 9.11
CA ALA A 203 5.65 7.84 8.32
C ALA A 203 5.06 8.66 7.14
N PRO A 204 4.51 8.00 6.10
CA PRO A 204 3.93 8.70 4.96
C PRO A 204 2.99 9.80 5.44
N SER A 205 3.18 11.02 4.95
CA SER A 205 2.28 12.15 5.22
C SER A 205 0.83 11.71 5.09
N ASP A 206 -0.02 12.08 6.05
CA ASP A 206 -1.47 11.87 5.97
C ASP A 206 -1.97 12.24 4.57
N ALA A 207 -2.70 11.31 3.93
CA ALA A 207 -3.33 11.55 2.63
C ALA A 207 -4.17 12.84 2.60
N ASP A 208 -4.68 13.27 3.76
CA ASP A 208 -5.43 14.52 3.96
C ASP A 208 -4.59 15.79 3.72
N ALA A 209 -3.28 15.75 3.97
CA ALA A 209 -2.44 16.92 3.80
C ALA A 209 -2.28 17.27 2.31
N TRP A 210 -2.11 16.26 1.45
CA TRP A 210 -2.09 16.44 0.00
C TRP A 210 -3.46 16.79 -0.57
N HIS A 211 -4.53 16.19 -0.04
CA HIS A 211 -5.90 16.48 -0.46
C HIS A 211 -6.22 17.97 -0.37
N ARG A 212 -5.86 18.60 0.75
CA ARG A 212 -6.12 20.02 1.01
C ARG A 212 -5.27 20.96 0.16
N SER A 213 -4.00 20.64 -0.09
CA SER A 213 -3.16 21.42 -1.01
C SER A 213 -3.66 21.34 -2.45
N ALA A 214 -4.17 20.18 -2.86
CA ALA A 214 -4.74 19.97 -4.18
C ALA A 214 -6.06 20.72 -4.40
N GLU A 215 -6.83 21.01 -3.34
CA GLU A 215 -8.06 21.79 -3.46
C GLU A 215 -7.82 23.29 -3.62
N ASN A 216 -6.62 23.80 -3.29
CA ASN A 216 -6.29 25.22 -3.42
C ASN A 216 -6.10 25.62 -4.89
N PRO A 217 -6.95 26.51 -5.46
CA PRO A 217 -6.85 26.89 -6.87
C PRO A 217 -5.56 27.64 -7.23
N ALA A 218 -5.00 28.43 -6.30
CA ALA A 218 -3.78 29.20 -6.54
C ALA A 218 -2.55 28.28 -6.61
N TYR A 219 -2.45 27.31 -5.70
CA TYR A 219 -1.37 26.32 -5.75
C TYR A 219 -1.52 25.35 -6.93
N ALA A 220 -2.74 24.94 -7.29
CA ALA A 220 -2.98 24.16 -8.51
C ALA A 220 -2.56 24.91 -9.79
N ALA A 221 -2.86 26.21 -9.87
CA ALA A 221 -2.41 27.05 -10.99
C ALA A 221 -0.88 27.19 -11.02
N PHE A 222 -0.23 27.34 -9.86
CA PHE A 222 1.23 27.31 -9.75
C PHE A 222 1.81 25.98 -10.22
N ALA A 223 1.27 24.85 -9.77
CA ALA A 223 1.75 23.52 -10.11
C ALA A 223 1.82 23.31 -11.63
N ARG A 224 0.78 23.77 -12.35
CA ARG A 224 0.78 23.79 -13.82
C ARG A 224 1.92 24.63 -14.39
N ARG A 225 2.03 25.90 -13.99
CA ARG A 225 3.09 26.81 -14.49
C ARG A 225 4.50 26.28 -14.22
N ALA A 226 4.73 25.73 -13.03
CA ALA A 226 6.02 25.17 -12.63
C ALA A 226 6.42 23.97 -13.49
N LEU A 227 5.48 23.04 -13.74
CA LEU A 227 5.71 21.87 -14.59
C LEU A 227 5.89 22.26 -16.07
N GLU A 228 5.12 23.24 -16.56
CA GLU A 228 5.29 23.80 -17.90
C GLU A 228 6.67 24.45 -18.05
N ALA A 229 7.10 25.28 -17.08
CA ALA A 229 8.42 25.89 -17.07
C ALA A 229 9.56 24.87 -17.04
N ALA A 230 9.38 23.74 -16.33
CA ALA A 230 10.34 22.64 -16.34
C ALA A 230 10.39 21.94 -17.70
N ALA A 231 9.25 21.72 -18.35
CA ALA A 231 9.17 21.13 -19.68
C ALA A 231 9.83 22.03 -20.73
N ASP A 232 9.58 23.34 -20.66
CA ASP A 232 10.17 24.35 -21.55
C ASP A 232 11.68 24.44 -21.35
N ARG A 233 12.17 24.41 -20.11
CA ARG A 233 13.61 24.35 -19.82
C ARG A 233 14.26 23.09 -20.40
N ALA A 234 13.63 21.92 -20.25
CA ALA A 234 14.13 20.67 -20.82
C ALA A 234 14.15 20.72 -22.37
N ALA A 235 13.14 21.34 -22.98
CA ALA A 235 13.09 21.57 -24.42
C ALA A 235 14.21 22.52 -24.89
N ALA A 236 14.45 23.63 -24.18
CA ALA A 236 15.51 24.59 -24.47
C ALA A 236 16.92 23.97 -24.35
N ILE A 237 17.15 23.11 -23.35
CA ILE A 237 18.39 22.30 -23.25
C ILE A 237 18.54 21.40 -24.48
N ARG A 238 17.44 20.78 -24.93
CA ARG A 238 17.46 19.88 -26.08
C ARG A 238 17.70 20.63 -27.40
N ALA A 239 17.14 21.82 -27.54
CA ALA A 239 17.34 22.72 -28.67
C ALA A 239 18.76 23.35 -28.69
N GLY A 240 19.49 23.27 -27.58
CA GLY A 240 20.83 23.88 -27.44
C GLY A 240 20.81 25.35 -27.05
N GLU A 241 19.65 25.91 -26.72
CA GLU A 241 19.47 27.28 -26.23
C GLU A 241 20.04 27.43 -24.80
N ILE A 242 19.87 26.39 -23.98
CA ILE A 242 20.51 26.27 -22.67
C ILE A 242 21.64 25.24 -22.77
N PRO A 243 22.88 25.57 -22.36
CA PRO A 243 23.98 24.63 -22.41
C PRO A 243 23.70 23.35 -21.61
N TYR A 244 23.82 22.20 -22.26
CA TYR A 244 23.68 20.91 -21.60
C TYR A 244 24.79 20.67 -20.58
N ARG A 245 24.41 20.43 -19.33
CA ARG A 245 25.27 19.92 -18.26
C ARG A 245 24.60 18.69 -17.64
N ALA A 246 25.32 17.58 -17.59
CA ALA A 246 24.79 16.33 -17.06
C ALA A 246 24.34 16.52 -15.60
N ASP A 247 23.10 16.14 -15.32
CA ASP A 247 22.48 16.19 -14.00
C ASP A 247 22.44 17.58 -13.33
N LYS A 248 22.43 18.65 -14.13
CA LYS A 248 22.44 20.05 -13.65
C LYS A 248 21.34 20.92 -14.24
N ALA A 249 20.29 20.31 -14.83
CA ALA A 249 19.16 21.07 -15.38
C ALA A 249 18.28 21.75 -14.31
N PHE A 250 18.30 21.21 -13.08
CA PHE A 250 17.50 21.71 -11.95
C PHE A 250 18.31 21.62 -10.66
N THR A 251 18.07 22.54 -9.73
CA THR A 251 18.63 22.49 -8.37
C THR A 251 17.83 21.53 -7.48
N ASP A 252 18.40 21.11 -6.35
CA ASP A 252 17.71 20.20 -5.41
C ASP A 252 16.38 20.80 -4.89
N ARG A 253 16.34 22.13 -4.73
CA ARG A 253 15.15 22.85 -4.29
C ARG A 253 14.09 22.92 -5.39
N GLU A 254 14.48 23.16 -6.64
CA GLU A 254 13.57 23.08 -7.79
C GLU A 254 13.02 21.66 -7.96
N ILE A 255 13.85 20.62 -7.77
CA ILE A 255 13.41 19.22 -7.84
C ILE A 255 12.32 18.95 -6.78
N THR A 256 12.52 19.42 -5.55
CA THR A 256 11.55 19.27 -4.47
C THR A 256 10.23 19.99 -4.80
N THR A 257 10.33 21.23 -5.27
CA THR A 257 9.18 22.08 -5.69
C THR A 257 8.39 21.41 -6.81
N LEU A 258 9.07 20.95 -7.86
CA LEU A 258 8.45 20.26 -9.00
C LEU A 258 7.83 18.92 -8.59
N GLY A 259 8.43 18.22 -7.63
CA GLY A 259 7.85 17.02 -7.03
C GLY A 259 6.54 17.29 -6.29
N GLN A 260 6.42 18.43 -5.61
CA GLN A 260 5.19 18.85 -4.93
C GLN A 260 4.11 19.25 -5.95
N ALA A 261 4.49 20.06 -6.95
CA ALA A 261 3.62 20.41 -8.07
C ALA A 261 3.08 19.18 -8.81
N ALA A 262 3.93 18.18 -9.09
CA ALA A 262 3.53 16.94 -9.72
C ALA A 262 2.52 16.13 -8.88
N ARG A 263 2.71 16.04 -7.57
CA ARG A 263 1.76 15.37 -6.67
C ARG A 263 0.39 16.03 -6.68
N VAL A 264 0.35 17.37 -6.65
CA VAL A 264 -0.91 18.11 -6.76
C VAL A 264 -1.61 17.83 -8.09
N ALA A 265 -0.90 17.89 -9.21
CA ALA A 265 -1.48 17.61 -10.53
C ALA A 265 -1.95 16.16 -10.68
N LEU A 266 -1.20 15.19 -10.16
CA LEU A 266 -1.54 13.76 -10.19
C LEU A 266 -2.70 13.40 -9.25
N HIS A 267 -2.75 14.00 -8.06
CA HIS A 267 -3.84 13.83 -7.11
C HIS A 267 -5.16 14.33 -7.71
N ARG A 268 -5.11 15.48 -8.39
CA ARG A 268 -6.25 16.09 -9.10
C ARG A 268 -6.58 15.43 -10.44
N ASP A 269 -5.77 14.47 -10.89
CA ASP A 269 -5.92 13.80 -12.18
C ASP A 269 -6.10 14.79 -13.35
N GLU A 270 -5.24 15.81 -13.38
CA GLU A 270 -5.38 16.94 -14.31
C GLU A 270 -5.26 16.49 -15.79
N PRO A 271 -6.19 16.88 -16.68
CA PRO A 271 -6.27 16.36 -18.05
C PRO A 271 -5.10 16.79 -18.95
N TRP A 272 -4.40 17.87 -18.60
CA TRP A 272 -3.23 18.36 -19.34
C TRP A 272 -1.93 17.66 -18.96
N LEU A 273 -1.92 16.90 -17.87
CA LEU A 273 -0.71 16.30 -17.31
C LEU A 273 -0.10 15.19 -18.21
N PRO A 274 -0.87 14.30 -18.86
CA PRO A 274 -0.32 13.28 -19.75
C PRO A 274 0.54 13.87 -20.87
N ASP A 275 0.00 14.86 -21.60
CA ASP A 275 0.71 15.55 -22.69
C ASP A 275 1.96 16.29 -22.20
N LEU A 276 1.93 16.78 -20.95
CA LEU A 276 3.10 17.39 -20.33
C LEU A 276 4.17 16.34 -19.99
N PHE A 277 3.78 15.19 -19.41
CA PHE A 277 4.70 14.10 -19.08
C PHE A 277 5.36 13.49 -20.31
N ASP A 278 4.63 13.36 -21.41
CA ASP A 278 5.17 12.89 -22.70
C ASP A 278 6.27 13.80 -23.26
N ARG A 279 6.28 15.09 -22.88
CA ARG A 279 7.35 16.04 -23.24
C ARG A 279 8.45 16.11 -22.18
N LEU A 280 8.06 16.30 -20.92
CA LEU A 280 8.97 16.54 -19.80
C LEU A 280 9.84 15.32 -19.50
N LEU A 281 9.24 14.13 -19.34
CA LEU A 281 9.99 12.95 -18.90
C LEU A 281 11.08 12.53 -19.90
N PRO A 282 10.84 12.47 -21.23
CA PRO A 282 11.92 12.24 -22.18
C PRO A 282 12.94 13.37 -22.19
N GLY A 283 12.49 14.63 -22.05
CA GLY A 283 13.35 15.81 -22.01
C GLY A 283 14.38 15.79 -20.89
N ILE A 284 14.01 15.31 -19.70
CA ILE A 284 14.91 15.23 -18.54
C ILE A 284 15.72 13.93 -18.46
N SER A 285 15.34 12.93 -19.26
CA SER A 285 15.91 11.56 -19.21
C SER A 285 16.88 11.23 -20.34
N LEU A 286 16.91 12.04 -21.40
CA LEU A 286 17.76 11.81 -22.57
C LEU A 286 18.66 13.01 -22.82
N ALA A 287 19.97 12.79 -22.80
CA ALA A 287 20.91 13.82 -23.26
C ALA A 287 20.61 14.23 -24.72
N PRO A 288 20.76 15.52 -25.07
CA PRO A 288 20.62 15.99 -26.45
C PRO A 288 21.68 15.40 -27.39
N THR A 289 22.80 14.93 -26.82
CA THR A 289 23.91 14.31 -27.55
C THR A 289 23.83 12.78 -27.51
N THR A 290 24.84 12.09 -28.04
CA THR A 290 24.98 10.63 -27.93
C THR A 290 25.44 10.16 -26.54
N ALA A 291 25.64 11.09 -25.60
CA ALA A 291 26.10 10.77 -24.25
C ALA A 291 25.13 9.82 -23.52
N ARG A 292 25.70 8.96 -22.67
CA ARG A 292 24.94 8.05 -21.78
C ARG A 292 24.65 8.71 -20.43
N THR A 293 24.29 9.99 -20.48
CA THR A 293 23.93 10.84 -19.34
C THR A 293 22.54 11.43 -19.59
N LEU A 294 22.03 12.23 -18.65
CA LEU A 294 20.71 12.84 -18.73
C LEU A 294 20.70 14.24 -18.09
N PRO A 295 19.78 15.14 -18.50
CA PRO A 295 19.67 16.47 -17.91
C PRO A 295 19.35 16.49 -16.42
N SER A 296 18.50 15.58 -15.91
CA SER A 296 18.23 15.48 -14.47
C SER A 296 17.81 14.07 -14.01
N GLN A 297 18.78 13.42 -13.36
CA GLN A 297 18.67 12.37 -12.34
C GLN A 297 17.53 12.60 -11.35
N GLY A 298 17.73 13.61 -10.52
CA GLY A 298 16.90 13.86 -9.35
C GLY A 298 15.44 14.13 -9.71
N LEU A 299 15.18 14.95 -10.73
CA LEU A 299 13.81 15.27 -11.15
C LEU A 299 13.08 14.05 -11.71
N LEU A 300 13.74 13.20 -12.52
CA LEU A 300 13.13 11.98 -13.02
C LEU A 300 12.63 11.10 -11.88
N TYR A 301 13.50 10.83 -10.89
CA TYR A 301 13.11 9.99 -9.76
C TYR A 301 12.06 10.66 -8.88
N GLU A 302 12.10 11.98 -8.73
CA GLU A 302 11.09 12.68 -7.94
C GLU A 302 9.71 12.66 -8.58
N LEU A 303 9.61 12.81 -9.91
CA LEU A 303 8.34 12.66 -10.63
C LEU A 303 7.81 11.22 -10.57
N VAL A 304 8.69 10.22 -10.60
CA VAL A 304 8.27 8.81 -10.42
C VAL A 304 7.81 8.56 -8.98
N ARG A 305 8.41 9.19 -7.96
CA ARG A 305 7.92 9.14 -6.57
C ARG A 305 6.56 9.83 -6.44
N ALA A 306 6.38 10.99 -7.07
CA ALA A 306 5.09 11.66 -7.13
C ALA A 306 4.01 10.76 -7.75
N ALA A 307 4.34 10.05 -8.84
CA ALA A 307 3.46 9.05 -9.42
C ALA A 307 3.22 7.84 -8.50
N GLN A 308 4.19 7.43 -7.68
CA GLN A 308 3.97 6.35 -6.69
C GLN A 308 2.98 6.77 -5.61
N ASP A 309 3.00 8.04 -5.22
CA ASP A 309 2.08 8.59 -4.24
C ASP A 309 0.66 8.75 -4.85
N PHE A 310 0.56 9.20 -6.11
CA PHE A 310 -0.71 9.40 -6.83
C PHE A 310 -0.65 8.81 -8.26
N PRO A 311 -0.76 7.47 -8.40
CA PRO A 311 -0.58 6.81 -9.69
C PRO A 311 -1.72 7.06 -10.67
N THR A 312 -1.37 7.19 -11.96
CA THR A 312 -2.29 7.18 -13.11
C THR A 312 -1.78 6.25 -14.22
N PRO A 313 -2.66 5.64 -15.05
CA PRO A 313 -2.26 4.79 -16.17
C PRO A 313 -1.34 5.51 -17.18
N GLU A 314 -1.60 6.80 -17.41
CA GLU A 314 -0.85 7.65 -18.32
C GLU A 314 0.57 7.88 -17.78
N ALA A 315 0.72 8.18 -16.49
CA ALA A 315 2.03 8.33 -15.86
C ALA A 315 2.83 7.02 -15.90
N VAL A 316 2.21 5.88 -15.60
CA VAL A 316 2.85 4.55 -15.74
C VAL A 316 3.34 4.33 -17.17
N THR A 317 2.50 4.65 -18.16
CA THR A 317 2.83 4.49 -19.58
C THR A 317 4.01 5.37 -19.98
N ALA A 318 4.00 6.65 -19.62
CA ALA A 318 5.07 7.60 -19.92
C ALA A 318 6.41 7.18 -19.27
N ILE A 319 6.38 6.73 -18.01
CA ILE A 319 7.56 6.24 -17.29
C ILE A 319 8.11 4.95 -17.94
N ARG A 320 7.26 4.03 -18.37
CA ARG A 320 7.67 2.82 -19.11
C ARG A 320 8.29 3.17 -20.46
N ALA A 321 7.78 4.19 -21.17
CA ALA A 321 8.37 4.67 -22.41
C ALA A 321 9.79 5.23 -22.20
N VAL A 322 9.99 6.03 -21.13
CA VAL A 322 11.30 6.54 -20.72
C VAL A 322 12.25 5.40 -20.38
N ARG A 323 11.78 4.42 -19.60
CA ARG A 323 12.54 3.19 -19.29
C ARG A 323 13.00 2.44 -20.55
N GLY A 324 12.20 2.44 -21.61
CA GLY A 324 12.54 1.79 -22.88
C GLY A 324 13.59 2.52 -23.71
N THR A 325 13.76 3.83 -23.50
CA THR A 325 14.56 4.71 -24.37
C THR A 325 15.82 5.27 -23.71
N VAL A 326 15.84 5.36 -22.37
CA VAL A 326 16.95 5.93 -21.60
C VAL A 326 18.27 5.17 -21.85
N ARG A 327 19.35 5.92 -22.06
CA ARG A 327 20.69 5.37 -22.39
C ARG A 327 21.58 5.16 -21.18
N HIS A 328 21.27 5.80 -20.04
CA HIS A 328 22.04 5.68 -18.81
C HIS A 328 21.92 4.26 -18.24
N ALA A 329 23.02 3.63 -17.85
CA ALA A 329 23.03 2.20 -17.49
C ALA A 329 22.28 1.88 -16.18
N GLY A 330 22.32 2.80 -15.20
CA GLY A 330 21.71 2.57 -13.88
C GLY A 330 20.23 2.91 -13.79
N VAL A 331 19.75 3.84 -14.63
CA VAL A 331 18.36 4.35 -14.56
C VAL A 331 17.34 3.25 -14.87
N PRO A 332 17.52 2.39 -15.90
CA PRO A 332 16.64 1.27 -16.17
C PRO A 332 16.36 0.37 -14.96
N LYS A 333 17.41 -0.03 -14.23
CA LYS A 333 17.30 -0.90 -13.05
C LYS A 333 16.52 -0.23 -11.93
N GLN A 334 16.75 1.07 -11.72
CA GLN A 334 16.04 1.83 -10.70
C GLN A 334 14.57 2.05 -11.09
N LEU A 335 14.29 2.40 -12.35
CA LEU A 335 12.92 2.52 -12.85
C LEU A 335 12.17 1.19 -12.77
N ASP A 336 12.79 0.04 -13.06
CA ASP A 336 12.16 -1.27 -12.91
C ASP A 336 11.75 -1.54 -11.45
N LYS A 337 12.56 -1.12 -10.47
CA LYS A 337 12.21 -1.20 -9.04
C LYS A 337 11.05 -0.26 -8.68
N MET A 338 11.07 0.96 -9.22
CA MET A 338 10.05 1.97 -8.92
C MET A 338 8.71 1.67 -9.61
N LEU A 339 8.73 1.16 -10.84
CA LEU A 339 7.55 0.73 -11.60
C LEU A 339 6.80 -0.39 -10.89
N LYS A 340 7.51 -1.33 -10.24
CA LYS A 340 6.84 -2.36 -9.41
C LYS A 340 6.00 -1.78 -8.28
N LYS A 341 6.53 -0.76 -7.59
CA LYS A 341 5.78 -0.05 -6.54
C LYS A 341 4.64 0.77 -7.12
N LEU A 342 4.89 1.41 -8.26
CA LEU A 342 3.90 2.22 -8.96
C LEU A 342 2.71 1.39 -9.45
N ASP A 343 2.97 0.22 -10.05
CA ASP A 343 1.93 -0.72 -10.50
C ASP A 343 1.11 -1.25 -9.32
N ALA A 344 1.75 -1.49 -8.17
CA ALA A 344 1.05 -1.89 -6.94
C ALA A 344 0.19 -0.75 -6.39
N ALA A 345 0.72 0.47 -6.31
CA ALA A 345 -0.03 1.64 -5.87
C ALA A 345 -1.20 1.98 -6.81
N LEU A 346 -1.00 1.84 -8.13
CA LEU A 346 -2.07 2.05 -9.12
C LEU A 346 -3.22 1.09 -8.88
N ALA A 347 -2.92 -0.18 -8.60
CA ALA A 347 -3.95 -1.17 -8.30
C ALA A 347 -4.81 -0.82 -7.07
N GLU A 348 -4.27 -0.10 -6.08
CA GLU A 348 -5.05 0.36 -4.93
C GLU A 348 -5.91 1.61 -5.24
N ARG A 349 -5.67 2.31 -6.36
CA ARG A 349 -6.50 3.43 -6.85
C ARG A 349 -7.49 2.97 -7.91
N THR A 350 -8.53 2.28 -7.48
CA THR A 350 -9.46 1.57 -8.35
C THR A 350 -10.23 2.48 -9.31
N ASP A 351 -10.58 3.70 -8.90
CA ASP A 351 -11.21 4.73 -9.75
C ASP A 351 -10.34 5.13 -10.96
N VAL A 352 -9.03 5.21 -10.77
CA VAL A 352 -8.06 5.63 -11.78
C VAL A 352 -7.54 4.45 -12.61
N ALA A 353 -7.26 3.31 -11.98
CA ALA A 353 -6.68 2.14 -12.64
C ALA A 353 -7.57 1.48 -13.70
N LEU A 354 -8.88 1.73 -13.63
CA LEU A 354 -9.86 1.20 -14.56
C LEU A 354 -9.90 1.96 -15.91
N ARG A 355 -9.17 3.07 -16.05
CA ARG A 355 -8.99 3.74 -17.35
C ARG A 355 -7.99 2.97 -18.21
N LEU A 356 -8.46 2.48 -19.35
CA LEU A 356 -7.68 1.63 -20.24
C LEU A 356 -7.48 2.28 -21.61
N PRO A 357 -6.25 2.26 -22.16
CA PRO A 357 -6.03 2.63 -23.54
C PRO A 357 -6.54 1.52 -24.48
N THR A 358 -7.02 1.89 -25.66
CA THR A 358 -7.50 0.91 -26.65
C THR A 358 -6.38 0.30 -27.50
N TRP A 359 -5.24 1.00 -27.65
CA TRP A 359 -4.08 0.62 -28.47
C TRP A 359 -4.41 0.11 -29.89
N GLY A 360 -5.52 0.57 -30.46
CA GLY A 360 -5.96 0.20 -31.82
C GLY A 360 -6.56 -1.19 -31.95
N PHE A 361 -6.88 -1.87 -30.84
CA PHE A 361 -7.70 -3.07 -30.88
C PHE A 361 -9.14 -2.72 -31.28
N ASP A 362 -9.76 -3.58 -32.07
CA ASP A 362 -11.18 -3.50 -32.42
C ASP A 362 -12.07 -3.90 -31.23
N THR A 363 -13.39 -3.77 -31.38
CA THR A 363 -14.38 -4.11 -30.33
C THR A 363 -14.30 -5.58 -29.90
N ASP A 364 -13.81 -6.46 -30.79
CA ASP A 364 -13.60 -7.88 -30.54
C ASP A 364 -12.23 -8.18 -29.90
N GLY A 365 -11.47 -7.15 -29.51
CA GLY A 365 -10.23 -7.31 -28.75
C GLY A 365 -9.14 -7.93 -29.62
N VAL A 366 -9.23 -7.71 -30.94
CA VAL A 366 -8.29 -8.17 -31.93
C VAL A 366 -7.58 -6.96 -32.54
N LEU A 367 -6.26 -7.08 -32.69
CA LEU A 367 -5.45 -6.17 -33.49
C LEU A 367 -4.81 -6.96 -34.62
N ARG A 368 -5.15 -6.59 -35.86
CA ARG A 368 -4.59 -7.20 -37.06
C ARG A 368 -3.65 -6.24 -37.78
N ARG A 369 -2.48 -6.74 -38.19
CA ARG A 369 -1.49 -6.00 -38.99
C ARG A 369 -1.09 -6.84 -40.20
N GLU A 370 -1.49 -6.36 -41.37
CA GLU A 370 -1.12 -6.98 -42.66
C GLU A 370 0.35 -6.71 -43.00
N VAL A 371 1.00 -7.69 -43.61
CA VAL A 371 2.39 -7.68 -44.07
C VAL A 371 2.44 -8.27 -45.48
N ASP A 372 3.37 -7.77 -46.31
CA ASP A 372 3.52 -8.21 -47.69
C ASP A 372 3.72 -9.73 -47.81
N GLY A 373 3.22 -10.31 -48.92
CA GLY A 373 3.33 -11.74 -49.19
C GLY A 373 2.26 -12.60 -48.51
N GLY A 374 1.12 -12.00 -48.15
CA GLY A 374 -0.04 -12.69 -47.55
C GLY A 374 0.13 -13.01 -46.07
N TYR A 375 1.10 -12.39 -45.39
CA TYR A 375 1.32 -12.60 -43.96
C TYR A 375 0.53 -11.57 -43.14
N ALA A 376 0.03 -11.99 -41.99
CA ALA A 376 -0.57 -11.07 -41.03
C ALA A 376 -0.09 -11.39 -39.62
N ALA A 377 0.05 -10.37 -38.79
CA ALA A 377 0.14 -10.52 -37.35
C ALA A 377 -1.23 -10.28 -36.72
N VAL A 378 -1.66 -11.19 -35.85
CA VAL A 378 -2.91 -11.10 -35.11
C VAL A 378 -2.58 -11.13 -33.63
N VAL A 379 -2.93 -10.05 -32.93
CA VAL A 379 -2.88 -10.01 -31.47
C VAL A 379 -4.31 -10.12 -30.95
N THR A 380 -4.56 -11.10 -30.09
CA THR A 380 -5.87 -11.35 -29.49
C THR A 380 -5.78 -11.26 -27.99
N VAL A 381 -6.77 -10.62 -27.35
CA VAL A 381 -6.86 -10.48 -25.89
C VAL A 381 -7.92 -11.43 -25.33
N ALA A 382 -7.47 -12.42 -24.57
CA ALA A 382 -8.33 -13.29 -23.78
C ALA A 382 -8.02 -13.13 -22.28
N GLU A 383 -7.49 -14.15 -21.62
CA GLU A 383 -6.89 -14.01 -20.28
C GLU A 383 -5.57 -13.25 -20.34
N THR A 384 -4.84 -13.45 -21.43
CA THR A 384 -3.60 -12.76 -21.77
C THR A 384 -3.66 -12.36 -23.24
N ALA A 385 -2.87 -11.37 -23.62
CA ALA A 385 -2.60 -11.05 -25.00
C ALA A 385 -1.62 -12.06 -25.61
N THR A 386 -1.98 -12.61 -26.77
CA THR A 386 -1.14 -13.53 -27.54
C THR A 386 -0.94 -13.01 -28.95
N LEU A 387 0.28 -13.12 -29.47
CA LEU A 387 0.63 -12.79 -30.87
C LEU A 387 0.73 -14.09 -31.69
N VAL A 388 -0.13 -14.21 -32.69
CA VAL A 388 -0.13 -15.29 -33.68
C VAL A 388 0.21 -14.69 -35.04
N TRP A 389 1.02 -15.40 -35.82
CA TRP A 389 1.28 -15.05 -37.22
C TRP A 389 0.43 -15.92 -38.12
N GLU A 390 -0.10 -15.35 -39.19
CA GLU A 390 -0.89 -16.06 -40.18
C GLU A 390 -0.27 -15.91 -41.58
N LYS A 391 -0.57 -16.88 -42.45
CA LYS A 391 -0.37 -16.76 -43.90
C LYS A 391 -1.68 -17.10 -44.61
N ASP A 392 -2.19 -16.18 -45.42
CA ASP A 392 -3.45 -16.32 -46.14
C ASP A 392 -4.60 -16.78 -45.20
N GLY A 393 -4.63 -16.22 -43.99
CA GLY A 393 -5.61 -16.53 -42.94
C GLY A 393 -5.36 -17.82 -42.13
N ARG A 394 -4.25 -18.53 -42.36
CA ARG A 394 -3.91 -19.76 -41.61
C ARG A 394 -2.83 -19.50 -40.55
N PRO A 395 -3.03 -19.93 -39.29
CA PRO A 395 -2.09 -19.67 -38.21
C PRO A 395 -0.78 -20.46 -38.38
N LEU A 396 0.31 -19.84 -37.97
CA LEU A 396 1.68 -20.35 -38.04
C LEU A 396 2.24 -20.53 -36.62
N ARG A 397 3.07 -21.57 -36.44
CA ARG A 397 3.69 -21.89 -35.14
C ARG A 397 4.77 -20.89 -34.69
N SER A 398 5.34 -20.15 -35.63
CA SER A 398 6.44 -19.23 -35.36
C SER A 398 6.40 -18.05 -36.31
N VAL A 399 7.14 -16.99 -35.96
CA VAL A 399 7.36 -15.84 -36.85
C VAL A 399 7.96 -16.33 -38.19
N PRO A 400 7.36 -16.02 -39.34
CA PRO A 400 7.88 -16.42 -40.65
C PRO A 400 9.30 -15.92 -40.90
N ALA A 401 10.12 -16.71 -41.60
CA ALA A 401 11.50 -16.31 -41.92
C ALA A 401 11.58 -15.00 -42.74
N PRO A 402 10.73 -14.76 -43.77
CA PRO A 402 10.71 -13.48 -44.50
C PRO A 402 10.39 -12.30 -43.58
N VAL A 403 9.34 -12.41 -42.75
CA VAL A 403 8.95 -11.39 -41.78
C VAL A 403 10.06 -11.09 -40.78
N ARG A 404 10.74 -12.13 -40.27
CA ARG A 404 11.84 -11.96 -39.31
C ARG A 404 13.05 -11.22 -39.91
N ARG A 405 13.31 -11.41 -41.21
CA ARG A 405 14.41 -10.76 -41.92
C ARG A 405 14.06 -9.33 -42.32
N ASP A 406 12.87 -9.14 -42.89
CA ASP A 406 12.50 -7.91 -43.60
C ASP A 406 11.68 -6.96 -42.72
N HIS A 407 11.04 -7.46 -41.66
CA HIS A 407 10.16 -6.69 -40.77
C HIS A 407 10.49 -6.90 -39.27
N ALA A 408 11.77 -7.05 -38.93
CA ALA A 408 12.22 -7.27 -37.54
C ALA A 408 11.74 -6.18 -36.56
N GLY A 409 11.61 -4.92 -37.02
CA GLY A 409 11.09 -3.81 -36.23
C GLY A 409 9.64 -4.02 -35.79
N LEU A 410 8.76 -4.40 -36.73
CA LEU A 410 7.34 -4.71 -36.46
C LEU A 410 7.20 -5.89 -35.49
N VAL A 411 8.01 -6.94 -35.67
CA VAL A 411 8.01 -8.10 -34.74
C VAL A 411 8.34 -7.66 -33.32
N LYS A 412 9.32 -6.76 -33.15
CA LYS A 412 9.70 -6.22 -31.85
C LYS A 412 8.56 -5.36 -31.26
N GLU A 413 8.01 -4.45 -32.07
CA GLU A 413 6.90 -3.58 -31.69
C GLU A 413 5.69 -4.38 -31.15
N LEU A 414 5.24 -5.39 -31.90
CA LEU A 414 4.09 -6.22 -31.51
C LEU A 414 4.36 -7.05 -30.26
N ARG A 415 5.58 -7.57 -30.09
CA ARG A 415 5.97 -8.27 -28.86
C ARG A 415 5.96 -7.34 -27.65
N ASP A 416 6.43 -6.10 -27.82
CA ASP A 416 6.42 -5.12 -26.74
C ASP A 416 4.99 -4.62 -26.47
N LEU A 417 4.12 -4.53 -27.48
CA LEU A 417 2.68 -4.32 -27.30
C LEU A 417 2.05 -5.44 -26.46
N VAL A 418 2.28 -6.71 -26.78
CA VAL A 418 1.77 -7.85 -25.99
C VAL A 418 2.22 -7.77 -24.53
N LYS A 419 3.48 -7.42 -24.26
CA LYS A 419 3.96 -7.22 -22.88
C LYS A 419 3.23 -6.09 -22.16
N ARG A 420 3.01 -4.96 -22.84
CA ARG A 420 2.26 -3.82 -22.29
C ARG A 420 0.82 -4.19 -21.98
N VAL A 421 0.14 -4.89 -22.90
CA VAL A 421 -1.23 -5.37 -22.70
C VAL A 421 -1.30 -6.31 -21.50
N ASN A 422 -0.44 -7.32 -21.43
CA ASN A 422 -0.44 -8.27 -20.32
C ASN A 422 -0.17 -7.60 -18.96
N ALA A 423 0.73 -6.61 -18.93
CA ALA A 423 0.94 -5.85 -17.71
C ALA A 423 -0.27 -5.00 -17.31
N GLN A 424 -0.99 -4.43 -18.29
CA GLN A 424 -2.22 -3.66 -18.03
C GLN A 424 -3.37 -4.55 -17.56
N LEU A 425 -3.53 -5.74 -18.16
CA LEU A 425 -4.51 -6.73 -17.72
C LEU A 425 -4.24 -7.14 -16.27
N LEU A 426 -2.97 -7.35 -15.90
CA LEU A 426 -2.61 -7.66 -14.51
C LEU A 426 -2.96 -6.50 -13.55
N THR A 427 -2.68 -5.25 -13.94
CA THR A 427 -3.08 -4.07 -13.15
C THR A 427 -4.60 -3.99 -13.02
N LEU A 428 -5.35 -4.23 -14.10
CA LEU A 428 -6.81 -4.26 -14.10
C LEU A 428 -7.35 -5.33 -13.15
N VAL A 429 -6.82 -6.56 -13.19
CA VAL A 429 -7.23 -7.64 -12.28
C VAL A 429 -7.01 -7.25 -10.82
N ARG A 430 -5.84 -6.67 -10.50
CA ARG A 430 -5.55 -6.21 -9.14
C ARG A 430 -6.44 -5.05 -8.70
N ALA A 431 -6.72 -4.11 -9.59
CA ALA A 431 -7.63 -2.99 -9.31
C ALA A 431 -9.07 -3.45 -9.10
N LEU A 432 -9.55 -4.40 -9.90
CA LEU A 432 -10.86 -5.00 -9.71
C LEU A 432 -10.93 -5.77 -8.38
N GLU A 433 -9.92 -6.58 -8.05
CA GLU A 433 -9.88 -7.28 -6.76
C GLU A 433 -9.80 -6.30 -5.58
N GLY A 434 -8.97 -5.25 -5.67
CA GLY A 434 -8.88 -4.18 -4.69
C GLY A 434 -10.20 -3.41 -4.52
N GLY A 435 -11.02 -3.33 -5.58
CA GLY A 435 -12.35 -2.72 -5.54
C GLY A 435 -13.29 -3.38 -4.53
N LEU A 436 -13.08 -4.67 -4.21
CA LEU A 436 -13.85 -5.37 -3.17
C LEU A 436 -13.55 -4.83 -1.77
N THR A 437 -12.32 -4.40 -1.50
CA THR A 437 -11.89 -3.98 -0.14
C THR A 437 -12.32 -2.55 0.21
N VAL A 438 -12.62 -1.74 -0.82
CA VAL A 438 -13.11 -0.36 -0.68
C VAL A 438 -14.59 -0.20 -1.00
N ASP A 439 -15.29 -1.31 -1.28
CA ASP A 439 -16.67 -1.34 -1.77
C ASP A 439 -16.91 -0.37 -2.94
N ALA A 440 -16.06 -0.45 -3.96
CA ALA A 440 -16.08 0.46 -5.09
C ALA A 440 -17.42 0.40 -5.84
N VAL A 441 -18.04 1.57 -6.00
CA VAL A 441 -19.26 1.78 -6.78
C VAL A 441 -18.96 2.69 -7.95
N HIS A 442 -19.43 2.32 -9.13
CA HIS A 442 -19.25 3.08 -10.37
C HIS A 442 -20.60 3.41 -11.03
N PRO A 443 -20.67 4.46 -11.86
CA PRO A 443 -21.81 4.68 -12.74
C PRO A 443 -21.93 3.57 -13.78
N TYR A 444 -23.14 3.04 -13.97
CA TYR A 444 -23.42 1.90 -14.82
C TYR A 444 -23.08 2.15 -16.30
N GLY A 445 -23.37 3.34 -16.83
CA GLY A 445 -23.08 3.70 -18.21
C GLY A 445 -21.58 3.74 -18.51
N TRP A 446 -20.80 4.27 -17.57
CA TRP A 446 -19.34 4.26 -17.64
C TRP A 446 -18.80 2.82 -17.58
N TRP A 447 -19.28 2.00 -16.65
CA TRP A 447 -18.86 0.60 -16.56
C TRP A 447 -19.21 -0.20 -17.82
N ARG A 448 -20.43 -0.03 -18.33
CA ARG A 448 -20.95 -0.74 -19.51
C ARG A 448 -20.11 -0.45 -20.74
N THR A 449 -19.69 0.79 -20.93
CA THR A 449 -18.93 1.23 -22.11
C THR A 449 -17.41 1.11 -21.92
N GLY A 450 -16.91 1.60 -20.78
CA GLY A 450 -15.48 1.72 -20.47
C GLY A 450 -14.83 0.46 -19.89
N LEU A 451 -15.62 -0.53 -19.45
CA LEU A 451 -15.12 -1.81 -18.93
C LEU A 451 -15.76 -3.01 -19.63
N ALA A 452 -17.07 -3.22 -19.48
CA ALA A 452 -17.74 -4.38 -20.05
C ALA A 452 -17.68 -4.40 -21.59
N GLY A 453 -17.71 -3.22 -22.22
CA GLY A 453 -17.55 -3.05 -23.67
C GLY A 453 -16.12 -2.76 -24.14
N HIS A 454 -15.16 -2.61 -23.23
CA HIS A 454 -13.80 -2.19 -23.61
C HIS A 454 -13.01 -3.35 -24.22
N PRO A 455 -12.29 -3.15 -25.35
CA PRO A 455 -11.70 -4.23 -26.13
C PRO A 455 -10.63 -5.04 -25.38
N LEU A 456 -9.94 -4.42 -24.43
CA LEU A 456 -8.96 -5.11 -23.57
C LEU A 456 -9.58 -5.70 -22.30
N ALA A 457 -10.68 -5.12 -21.81
CA ALA A 457 -11.19 -5.40 -20.46
C ALA A 457 -12.32 -6.42 -20.47
N ARG A 458 -13.12 -6.45 -21.56
CA ARG A 458 -14.38 -7.18 -21.62
C ARG A 458 -14.26 -8.65 -21.23
N THR A 459 -13.19 -9.31 -21.66
CA THR A 459 -12.98 -10.74 -21.36
C THR A 459 -12.72 -10.98 -19.89
N LEU A 460 -12.09 -10.04 -19.17
CA LEU A 460 -11.88 -10.16 -17.72
C LEU A 460 -13.16 -9.76 -16.96
N VAL A 461 -13.78 -8.65 -17.36
CA VAL A 461 -14.98 -8.09 -16.74
C VAL A 461 -16.18 -9.02 -16.88
N GLY A 462 -16.33 -9.67 -18.04
CA GLY A 462 -17.45 -10.57 -18.32
C GLY A 462 -17.43 -11.85 -17.49
N ARG A 463 -16.26 -12.28 -17.01
CA ARG A 463 -16.08 -13.48 -16.16
C ARG A 463 -16.23 -13.19 -14.66
N LEU A 464 -16.56 -11.96 -14.29
CA LEU A 464 -16.84 -11.53 -12.93
C LEU A 464 -18.35 -11.31 -12.76
N ILE A 465 -18.84 -11.55 -11.55
CA ILE A 465 -20.23 -11.30 -11.18
C ILE A 465 -20.36 -9.84 -10.72
N TRP A 466 -21.34 -9.12 -11.23
CA TRP A 466 -21.57 -7.71 -10.93
C TRP A 466 -22.97 -7.52 -10.33
N GLU A 467 -23.13 -6.52 -9.48
CA GLU A 467 -24.45 -6.08 -9.01
C GLU A 467 -24.77 -4.73 -9.63
N VAL A 468 -25.91 -4.63 -10.31
CA VAL A 468 -26.44 -3.39 -10.88
C VAL A 468 -27.68 -2.98 -10.10
N GLU A 469 -27.74 -1.72 -9.66
CA GLU A 469 -28.91 -1.15 -9.02
C GLU A 469 -29.98 -0.83 -10.07
N ILE A 470 -31.01 -1.68 -10.16
CA ILE A 470 -32.09 -1.55 -11.15
C ILE A 470 -33.25 -0.67 -10.66
N ALA A 471 -33.31 -0.45 -9.35
CA ALA A 471 -34.20 0.50 -8.66
C ALA A 471 -33.57 0.84 -7.30
N PRO A 472 -33.93 1.95 -6.64
CA PRO A 472 -33.32 2.35 -5.36
C PRO A 472 -33.31 1.20 -4.33
N GLY A 473 -32.11 0.81 -3.88
CA GLY A 473 -31.87 -0.28 -2.93
C GLY A 473 -32.08 -1.70 -3.49
N THR A 474 -32.47 -1.84 -4.75
CA THR A 474 -32.73 -3.12 -5.42
C THR A 474 -31.59 -3.45 -6.38
N TRP A 475 -30.77 -4.40 -5.99
CA TRP A 475 -29.60 -4.85 -6.73
C TRP A 475 -29.86 -6.16 -7.45
N ARG A 476 -29.43 -6.26 -8.71
CA ARG A 476 -29.47 -7.48 -9.50
C ARG A 476 -28.05 -7.95 -9.81
N ALA A 477 -27.74 -9.18 -9.40
CA ALA A 477 -26.50 -9.84 -9.78
C ALA A 477 -26.55 -10.30 -11.26
N VAL A 478 -25.45 -10.14 -11.99
CA VAL A 478 -25.31 -10.46 -13.41
C VAL A 478 -23.89 -10.97 -13.71
N LEU A 479 -23.77 -11.99 -14.55
CA LEU A 479 -22.51 -12.46 -15.13
C LEU A 479 -22.51 -12.13 -16.63
N PRO A 480 -21.80 -11.07 -17.09
CA PRO A 480 -21.93 -10.60 -18.47
C PRO A 480 -21.52 -11.61 -19.55
N GLU A 481 -20.71 -12.62 -19.21
CA GLU A 481 -20.36 -13.72 -20.14
C GLU A 481 -21.57 -14.57 -20.53
N THR A 482 -22.57 -14.70 -19.66
CA THR A 482 -23.72 -15.61 -19.85
C THR A 482 -25.07 -14.91 -19.85
N ASP A 483 -25.15 -13.73 -19.24
CA ASP A 483 -26.40 -13.02 -19.01
C ASP A 483 -26.52 -11.78 -19.92
N GLU A 484 -27.75 -11.43 -20.29
CA GLU A 484 -28.03 -10.12 -20.83
C GLU A 484 -27.90 -9.05 -19.74
N LEU A 485 -27.25 -7.94 -20.08
CA LEU A 485 -27.09 -6.81 -19.16
C LEU A 485 -28.46 -6.18 -18.84
N PRO A 486 -28.75 -5.87 -17.55
CA PRO A 486 -30.02 -5.30 -17.17
C PRO A 486 -30.22 -3.89 -17.76
N ALA A 487 -31.48 -3.56 -18.08
CA ALA A 487 -31.86 -2.20 -18.44
C ALA A 487 -31.89 -1.33 -17.16
N ALA A 488 -30.90 -0.46 -16.99
CA ALA A 488 -30.78 0.49 -15.90
C ALA A 488 -30.27 1.85 -16.45
N PRO A 489 -30.57 2.98 -15.79
CA PRO A 489 -30.01 4.30 -16.14
C PRO A 489 -28.48 4.29 -16.14
N ASP A 490 -27.84 5.16 -16.94
CA ASP A 490 -26.37 5.23 -17.01
C ASP A 490 -25.74 5.70 -15.67
N GLU A 491 -26.52 6.40 -14.86
CA GLU A 491 -26.18 6.93 -13.53
C GLU A 491 -26.43 5.93 -12.41
N ALA A 492 -27.08 4.80 -12.72
CA ALA A 492 -27.30 3.74 -11.76
C ALA A 492 -25.98 3.22 -11.20
N ALA A 493 -26.00 2.77 -9.95
CA ALA A 493 -24.83 2.22 -9.32
C ALA A 493 -24.54 0.80 -9.83
N VAL A 494 -23.28 0.51 -10.12
CA VAL A 494 -22.78 -0.84 -10.35
C VAL A 494 -21.55 -1.10 -9.49
N ARG A 495 -21.46 -2.31 -8.94
CA ARG A 495 -20.33 -2.75 -8.12
C ARG A 495 -20.02 -4.22 -8.35
N LEU A 496 -18.84 -4.65 -7.93
CA LEU A 496 -18.53 -6.08 -7.90
C LEU A 496 -19.41 -6.79 -6.85
N TRP A 497 -19.95 -7.93 -7.25
CA TRP A 497 -20.67 -8.81 -6.34
C TRP A 497 -19.69 -9.40 -5.32
N HIS A 498 -20.13 -9.50 -4.06
CA HIS A 498 -19.36 -10.10 -2.97
C HIS A 498 -20.23 -11.11 -2.21
N PRO A 499 -19.73 -12.30 -1.89
CA PRO A 499 -20.56 -13.36 -1.30
C PRO A 499 -21.12 -13.00 0.08
N ILE A 500 -20.46 -12.10 0.83
CA ILE A 500 -20.97 -11.61 2.13
C ILE A 500 -22.33 -10.90 2.05
N ARG A 501 -22.74 -10.42 0.87
CA ARG A 501 -24.04 -9.75 0.65
C ARG A 501 -25.12 -10.71 0.16
N SER A 502 -24.77 -11.97 -0.09
CA SER A 502 -25.64 -12.95 -0.72
C SER A 502 -26.01 -14.06 0.23
N ARG A 503 -27.18 -14.68 -0.01
CA ARG A 503 -27.56 -15.87 0.74
C ARG A 503 -26.64 -17.04 0.36
N PRO A 504 -26.40 -17.99 1.28
CA PRO A 504 -25.57 -19.16 0.97
C PRO A 504 -26.03 -19.96 -0.25
N ASP A 505 -27.35 -20.05 -0.49
CA ASP A 505 -27.90 -20.71 -1.69
C ASP A 505 -27.54 -19.98 -2.98
N ASP A 506 -27.61 -18.65 -3.00
CA ASP A 506 -27.23 -17.83 -4.15
C ASP A 506 -25.72 -17.96 -4.44
N VAL A 507 -24.89 -17.97 -3.39
CA VAL A 507 -23.45 -18.21 -3.51
C VAL A 507 -23.16 -19.60 -4.11
N ARG A 508 -23.86 -20.64 -3.64
CA ARG A 508 -23.74 -22.00 -4.21
C ARG A 508 -24.13 -22.03 -5.68
N ALA A 509 -25.26 -21.42 -6.05
CA ALA A 509 -25.72 -21.36 -7.43
C ALA A 509 -24.70 -20.69 -8.35
N TRP A 510 -24.08 -19.59 -7.91
CA TRP A 510 -23.00 -18.95 -8.67
C TRP A 510 -21.77 -19.87 -8.84
N ARG A 511 -21.36 -20.56 -7.77
CA ARG A 511 -20.23 -21.50 -7.83
C ARG A 511 -20.51 -22.66 -8.79
N ASP A 512 -21.72 -23.19 -8.79
CA ASP A 512 -22.16 -24.26 -9.69
C ASP A 512 -22.14 -23.77 -11.14
N LEU A 513 -22.74 -22.62 -11.42
CA LEU A 513 -22.79 -22.00 -12.75
C LEU A 513 -21.38 -21.77 -13.33
N LEU A 514 -20.44 -21.25 -12.53
CA LEU A 514 -19.06 -21.03 -12.97
C LEU A 514 -18.33 -22.35 -13.30
N VAL A 515 -18.55 -23.39 -12.50
CA VAL A 515 -17.89 -24.70 -12.71
C VAL A 515 -18.53 -25.47 -13.88
N GLU A 516 -19.84 -25.39 -14.06
CA GLU A 516 -20.56 -25.99 -15.19
C GLU A 516 -20.26 -25.27 -16.51
N GLY A 517 -20.28 -23.94 -16.51
CA GLY A 517 -19.93 -23.10 -17.66
C GLY A 517 -18.43 -23.08 -17.99
N ARG A 518 -17.59 -23.70 -17.15
CA ARG A 518 -16.12 -23.65 -17.25
C ARG A 518 -15.57 -22.21 -17.31
N ILE A 519 -16.19 -21.30 -16.57
CA ILE A 519 -15.83 -19.89 -16.50
C ILE A 519 -14.77 -19.71 -15.42
N ARG A 520 -13.54 -19.37 -15.83
CA ARG A 520 -12.44 -19.07 -14.91
C ARG A 520 -12.48 -17.60 -14.52
N GLN A 521 -12.73 -17.33 -13.24
CA GLN A 521 -12.70 -15.99 -12.68
C GLN A 521 -11.24 -15.47 -12.58
N PRO A 522 -10.99 -14.18 -12.86
CA PRO A 522 -9.66 -13.57 -12.74
C PRO A 522 -9.05 -13.65 -11.33
N PHE A 523 -9.88 -13.70 -10.30
CA PHE A 523 -9.51 -13.85 -8.89
C PHE A 523 -10.64 -14.58 -8.14
N LYS A 524 -10.41 -14.98 -6.88
CA LYS A 524 -11.45 -15.60 -6.05
C LYS A 524 -12.56 -14.59 -5.72
N GLN A 525 -13.68 -14.70 -6.43
CA GLN A 525 -14.88 -13.90 -6.17
C GLN A 525 -16.03 -14.77 -5.62
N ALA A 526 -16.57 -15.71 -6.40
CA ALA A 526 -17.64 -16.61 -5.93
C ALA A 526 -17.15 -17.56 -4.82
N PHE A 527 -15.90 -17.99 -4.91
CA PHE A 527 -15.22 -18.85 -3.94
C PHE A 527 -14.39 -18.04 -2.93
N ARG A 528 -14.68 -16.74 -2.79
CA ARG A 528 -14.01 -15.90 -1.81
C ARG A 528 -14.42 -16.32 -0.40
N GLU A 529 -13.43 -16.44 0.46
CA GLU A 529 -13.57 -16.73 1.89
C GLU A 529 -14.34 -15.60 2.59
N ILE A 530 -15.28 -15.93 3.48
CA ILE A 530 -16.08 -14.96 4.24
C ILE A 530 -15.81 -15.17 5.72
N TYR A 531 -15.44 -14.11 6.43
CA TYR A 531 -15.25 -14.14 7.88
C TYR A 531 -16.36 -13.32 8.53
N LEU A 532 -17.18 -14.01 9.32
CA LEU A 532 -18.21 -13.38 10.15
C LEU A 532 -17.68 -13.21 11.57
N LEU A 533 -18.23 -12.22 12.28
CA LEU A 533 -17.94 -12.01 13.69
C LEU A 533 -18.39 -13.23 14.50
N THR A 534 -17.53 -13.70 15.39
CA THR A 534 -17.78 -14.85 16.27
C THR A 534 -18.17 -14.38 17.68
N PRO A 535 -18.84 -15.23 18.49
CA PRO A 535 -19.14 -14.90 19.88
C PRO A 535 -17.90 -14.56 20.73
N ALA A 536 -16.74 -15.17 20.43
CA ALA A 536 -15.49 -14.85 21.12
C ALA A 536 -15.02 -13.42 20.84
N GLU A 537 -15.23 -12.93 19.60
CA GLU A 537 -14.90 -11.57 19.20
C GLU A 537 -15.91 -10.53 19.74
N GLU A 538 -17.15 -10.96 20.02
CA GLU A 538 -18.12 -10.13 20.76
C GLU A 538 -17.70 -9.94 22.23
N GLU A 539 -17.10 -10.97 22.85
CA GLU A 539 -16.63 -10.92 24.25
C GLU A 539 -15.39 -10.01 24.40
N THR A 540 -14.39 -10.16 23.53
CA THR A 540 -13.18 -9.32 23.54
C THR A 540 -13.45 -7.87 23.13
N ARG A 541 -14.57 -7.63 22.44
CA ARG A 541 -15.09 -6.34 21.95
C ARG A 541 -14.19 -5.61 20.96
N VAL A 542 -12.94 -5.30 21.28
CA VAL A 542 -12.08 -4.36 20.51
C VAL A 542 -10.95 -5.03 19.74
N TYR A 543 -10.76 -6.34 19.92
CA TYR A 543 -9.72 -7.10 19.22
C TYR A 543 -10.15 -8.53 18.91
N SER A 544 -9.57 -9.15 17.87
CA SER A 544 -9.76 -10.56 17.54
C SER A 544 -8.48 -11.34 17.80
N ASN A 545 -8.59 -12.45 18.54
CA ASN A 545 -7.49 -13.40 18.80
C ASN A 545 -7.51 -14.60 17.84
N ARG A 546 -8.35 -14.58 16.78
CA ARG A 546 -8.53 -15.71 15.85
C ARG A 546 -7.21 -16.20 15.23
N PHE A 547 -6.27 -15.29 15.03
CA PHE A 547 -4.97 -15.53 14.41
C PHE A 547 -3.78 -15.22 15.32
N ALA A 548 -4.03 -15.08 16.63
CA ALA A 548 -2.98 -14.92 17.62
C ALA A 548 -2.32 -16.28 17.94
N ALA A 549 -1.18 -16.23 18.64
CA ALA A 549 -0.47 -17.40 19.16
C ALA A 549 0.07 -18.38 18.10
N HIS A 550 0.45 -17.90 16.92
CA HIS A 550 1.24 -18.67 15.95
C HIS A 550 2.69 -18.19 15.90
N LEU A 551 3.63 -19.14 15.94
CA LEU A 551 5.00 -18.94 15.49
C LEU A 551 5.05 -19.07 13.97
N VAL A 552 5.61 -18.05 13.31
CA VAL A 552 5.62 -17.92 11.85
C VAL A 552 7.02 -17.66 11.29
N HIS A 553 7.24 -18.05 10.03
CA HIS A 553 8.42 -17.63 9.27
C HIS A 553 8.36 -16.12 8.94
N TYR A 554 8.96 -15.28 9.78
CA TYR A 554 8.76 -13.83 9.73
C TYR A 554 9.10 -13.19 8.38
N ARG A 555 10.25 -13.52 7.77
CA ARG A 555 10.64 -12.94 6.46
C ARG A 555 9.63 -13.23 5.34
N ARG A 556 8.94 -14.37 5.41
CA ARG A 556 7.89 -14.74 4.45
C ARG A 556 6.62 -13.95 4.74
N MET A 557 6.23 -13.85 6.01
CA MET A 557 5.07 -13.05 6.43
C MET A 557 5.24 -11.57 6.06
N PHE A 558 6.39 -10.99 6.35
CA PHE A 558 6.74 -9.62 6.00
C PHE A 558 6.70 -9.35 4.48
N ALA A 559 7.08 -10.35 3.67
CA ALA A 559 6.95 -10.26 2.21
C ALA A 559 5.48 -10.29 1.76
N LEU A 560 4.61 -11.05 2.45
CA LEU A 560 3.17 -11.10 2.19
C LEU A 560 2.48 -9.79 2.58
N PHE A 561 2.85 -9.16 3.71
CA PHE A 561 2.35 -7.84 4.09
C PHE A 561 2.51 -6.84 2.95
N ARG A 562 3.74 -6.70 2.43
CA ARG A 562 4.04 -5.82 1.31
C ARG A 562 3.29 -6.18 0.02
N ALA A 563 3.10 -7.48 -0.23
CA ALA A 563 2.36 -7.95 -1.41
C ALA A 563 0.86 -7.67 -1.33
N ARG A 564 0.31 -7.51 -0.12
CA ARG A 564 -1.10 -7.21 0.17
C ARG A 564 -1.34 -5.74 0.55
N GLY A 565 -0.34 -4.87 0.39
CA GLY A 565 -0.48 -3.44 0.69
C GLY A 565 -0.50 -3.09 2.18
N TRP A 566 -0.05 -4.01 3.05
CA TRP A 566 0.15 -3.72 4.48
C TRP A 566 1.51 -3.07 4.71
N ALA A 567 1.53 -2.02 5.53
CA ALA A 567 2.72 -1.33 5.99
C ALA A 567 3.17 -1.90 7.33
N SER A 568 4.45 -2.20 7.48
CA SER A 568 5.06 -2.69 8.72
C SER A 568 6.54 -2.37 8.68
N ASP A 569 7.10 -2.00 9.82
CA ASP A 569 8.53 -1.94 10.01
C ASP A 569 9.12 -3.35 10.13
N LEU A 570 10.39 -3.48 9.77
CA LEU A 570 11.05 -4.77 9.87
C LEU A 570 11.38 -5.04 11.34
N LEU A 571 10.99 -6.19 11.87
CA LEU A 571 11.41 -6.62 13.21
C LEU A 571 12.90 -6.95 13.24
N GLY A 572 13.53 -6.68 14.38
CA GLY A 572 14.90 -7.09 14.65
C GLY A 572 15.39 -6.72 16.05
N PRO A 573 16.62 -7.14 16.39
CA PRO A 573 17.14 -7.11 17.77
C PRO A 573 17.72 -5.75 18.17
N TRP A 574 17.17 -4.65 17.62
CA TRP A 574 17.56 -3.29 17.99
C TRP A 574 16.46 -2.65 18.82
N ASP A 575 16.81 -1.67 19.64
CA ASP A 575 15.88 -1.01 20.56
C ASP A 575 14.60 -0.53 19.85
N GLY A 576 13.45 -1.09 20.26
CA GLY A 576 12.13 -0.76 19.71
C GLY A 576 11.80 -1.48 18.40
N GLY A 577 12.61 -2.46 18.00
CA GLY A 577 12.40 -3.30 16.82
C GLY A 577 11.84 -4.70 17.13
N GLU A 578 11.60 -5.02 18.40
CA GLU A 578 11.17 -6.36 18.82
C GLU A 578 9.68 -6.63 18.57
N GLN A 579 8.87 -5.59 18.39
CA GLN A 579 7.42 -5.69 18.16
C GLN A 579 6.97 -4.62 17.17
N ASP A 580 5.94 -4.95 16.39
CA ASP A 580 5.31 -4.02 15.46
C ASP A 580 3.86 -4.43 15.18
N ALA A 581 3.09 -3.53 14.57
CA ALA A 581 1.78 -3.84 14.02
C ALA A 581 1.81 -3.61 12.51
N ALA A 582 1.56 -4.66 11.73
CA ALA A 582 1.28 -4.48 10.32
C ALA A 582 -0.05 -3.74 10.17
N GLU A 583 -0.06 -2.67 9.38
CA GLU A 583 -1.21 -1.81 9.19
C GLU A 583 -1.73 -1.82 7.75
N ARG A 584 -3.06 -1.80 7.59
CA ARG A 584 -3.71 -1.53 6.31
C ARG A 584 -4.93 -0.64 6.52
N THR A 585 -5.24 0.20 5.54
CA THR A 585 -6.50 0.94 5.49
C THR A 585 -7.45 0.35 4.46
N LEU A 586 -8.73 0.20 4.81
CA LEU A 586 -9.80 -0.35 3.98
C LEU A 586 -11.03 0.56 3.99
N GLY A 587 -12.05 0.25 3.18
CA GLY A 587 -13.30 1.01 3.11
C GLY A 587 -13.08 2.46 2.70
N ALA A 588 -12.37 2.67 1.59
CA ALA A 588 -11.96 3.98 1.08
C ALA A 588 -11.16 4.81 2.12
N GLY A 589 -10.31 4.15 2.91
CA GLY A 589 -9.45 4.80 3.90
C GLY A 589 -10.15 5.20 5.20
N GLN A 590 -11.39 4.77 5.42
CA GLN A 590 -12.15 5.07 6.64
C GLN A 590 -11.82 4.14 7.82
N TRP A 591 -11.21 2.99 7.54
CA TRP A 591 -10.94 1.95 8.53
C TRP A 591 -9.47 1.58 8.51
N ARG A 592 -8.81 1.61 9.66
CA ARG A 592 -7.43 1.13 9.86
C ARG A 592 -7.47 -0.19 10.60
N ILE A 593 -6.73 -1.15 10.09
CA ILE A 593 -6.55 -2.48 10.67
C ILE A 593 -5.11 -2.60 11.12
N ARG A 594 -4.90 -3.16 12.31
CA ARG A 594 -3.59 -3.48 12.88
C ARG A 594 -3.52 -4.96 13.20
N PHE A 595 -2.52 -5.65 12.67
CA PHE A 595 -2.19 -7.03 13.01
C PHE A 595 -0.85 -7.06 13.77
N PHE A 596 -0.92 -7.39 15.05
CA PHE A 596 0.22 -7.31 15.95
C PHE A 596 1.12 -8.55 15.81
N HIS A 597 2.43 -8.33 15.89
CA HIS A 597 3.42 -9.40 15.84
C HIS A 597 4.70 -8.99 16.58
N ALA A 598 5.39 -9.99 17.13
CA ALA A 598 6.60 -9.80 17.92
C ALA A 598 7.69 -10.78 17.47
N LEU A 599 8.95 -10.38 17.62
CA LEU A 599 10.10 -11.18 17.29
C LEU A 599 10.22 -12.32 18.32
N ALA A 600 10.13 -13.56 17.85
CA ALA A 600 10.25 -14.73 18.72
C ALA A 600 11.69 -15.28 18.68
N ASP A 601 12.31 -15.32 17.49
CA ASP A 601 13.70 -15.74 17.32
C ASP A 601 14.33 -14.98 16.15
N TRP A 602 15.59 -14.61 16.30
CA TRP A 602 16.36 -13.82 15.35
C TRP A 602 17.60 -14.54 14.81
N GLU A 603 17.91 -15.76 15.26
CA GLU A 603 19.12 -16.48 14.83
C GLU A 603 19.04 -16.98 13.36
N GLY A 604 19.98 -16.50 12.53
CA GLY A 604 20.21 -17.00 11.16
C GLY A 604 19.20 -16.57 10.08
N GLU A 605 19.10 -17.34 8.99
CA GLU A 605 18.14 -17.08 7.89
C GLU A 605 16.67 -17.41 8.25
N ALA A 606 16.43 -17.91 9.46
CA ALA A 606 15.15 -18.47 9.90
C ALA A 606 14.44 -17.63 10.97
N SER A 607 14.53 -16.28 10.90
CA SER A 607 13.86 -15.41 11.88
C SER A 607 12.37 -15.75 12.04
N LEU A 608 11.95 -15.94 13.29
CA LEU A 608 10.59 -16.27 13.68
C LEU A 608 9.90 -15.08 14.32
N ALA A 609 8.60 -14.97 14.09
CA ALA A 609 7.75 -14.05 14.82
C ALA A 609 6.60 -14.80 15.49
N ALA A 610 6.16 -14.29 16.62
CA ALA A 610 4.89 -14.61 17.23
C ALA A 610 3.82 -13.66 16.66
N THR A 611 2.64 -14.19 16.41
CA THR A 611 1.47 -13.42 15.95
C THR A 611 0.55 -13.14 17.14
N ASP A 612 -0.13 -12.01 17.06
CA ASP A 612 -1.00 -11.53 18.13
C ASP A 612 -2.29 -10.94 17.55
N GLN A 613 -3.07 -10.29 18.38
CA GLN A 613 -4.39 -9.74 18.10
C GLN A 613 -4.51 -8.91 16.80
N VAL A 614 -5.72 -8.89 16.24
CA VAL A 614 -6.14 -7.99 15.16
C VAL A 614 -7.05 -6.90 15.74
N ARG A 615 -6.80 -5.64 15.41
CA ARG A 615 -7.58 -4.48 15.90
C ARG A 615 -8.05 -3.58 14.79
N PHE A 616 -9.17 -2.89 15.03
CA PHE A 616 -9.79 -1.98 14.06
C PHE A 616 -9.98 -0.59 14.66
N ALA A 617 -9.71 0.42 13.85
CA ALA A 617 -9.97 1.82 14.18
C ALA A 617 -10.72 2.50 13.05
N ARG A 618 -11.65 3.39 13.38
CA ARG A 618 -12.37 4.24 12.43
C ARG A 618 -11.76 5.63 12.39
N ARG A 619 -11.73 6.24 11.21
CA ARG A 619 -11.35 7.64 11.05
C ARG A 619 -12.48 8.56 11.51
N VAL A 620 -12.17 9.49 12.42
CA VAL A 620 -13.10 10.50 12.96
C VAL A 620 -12.34 11.81 13.09
N ASP A 621 -12.80 12.87 12.41
CA ASP A 621 -12.16 14.20 12.38
C ASP A 621 -10.67 14.17 11.96
N GLY A 622 -10.31 13.20 11.12
CA GLY A 622 -8.95 12.95 10.64
C GLY A 622 -8.09 12.06 11.55
N ASP A 623 -8.59 11.68 12.72
CA ASP A 623 -7.87 10.83 13.69
C ASP A 623 -8.40 9.39 13.70
N TRP A 624 -7.53 8.45 14.09
CA TRP A 624 -7.91 7.04 14.26
C TRP A 624 -8.43 6.78 15.67
N ARG A 625 -9.66 6.29 15.78
CA ARG A 625 -10.24 5.85 17.05
C ARG A 625 -10.49 4.36 17.01
N GLU A 626 -9.94 3.61 17.97
CA GLU A 626 -10.25 2.18 18.14
C GLU A 626 -11.75 2.02 18.38
N VAL A 627 -12.37 1.01 17.75
CA VAL A 627 -13.82 0.77 17.86
C VAL A 627 -14.12 -0.69 18.19
N PRO A 628 -15.29 -0.98 18.78
CA PRO A 628 -15.77 -2.34 18.91
C PRO A 628 -15.88 -3.05 17.54
N LEU A 629 -15.54 -4.33 17.48
CA LEU A 629 -15.63 -5.17 16.28
C LEU A 629 -17.06 -5.26 15.74
N THR A 630 -18.07 -5.12 16.61
CA THR A 630 -19.49 -5.05 16.24
C THR A 630 -19.86 -3.80 15.43
N GLU A 631 -19.05 -2.74 15.48
CA GLU A 631 -19.24 -1.53 14.68
C GLU A 631 -18.50 -1.57 13.33
N VAL A 632 -17.62 -2.56 13.13
CA VAL A 632 -16.86 -2.72 11.88
C VAL A 632 -17.80 -3.26 10.79
N PRO A 633 -17.87 -2.64 9.60
CA PRO A 633 -18.66 -3.15 8.49
C PRO A 633 -18.26 -4.60 8.17
N PRO A 634 -19.22 -5.53 7.97
CA PRO A 634 -18.90 -6.94 7.75
C PRO A 634 -17.92 -7.18 6.61
N LEU A 635 -18.01 -6.41 5.52
CA LEU A 635 -17.08 -6.50 4.40
C LEU A 635 -15.66 -6.12 4.82
N VAL A 636 -15.48 -5.02 5.55
CA VAL A 636 -14.16 -4.57 6.03
C VAL A 636 -13.54 -5.61 6.96
N PHE A 637 -14.33 -6.14 7.90
CA PHE A 637 -13.89 -7.20 8.79
C PHE A 637 -13.47 -8.44 7.99
N SER A 638 -14.33 -8.92 7.08
CA SER A 638 -14.06 -10.12 6.29
C SER A 638 -12.81 -10.00 5.42
N GLU A 639 -12.63 -8.86 4.74
CA GLU A 639 -11.49 -8.63 3.87
C GLU A 639 -10.18 -8.50 4.64
N ALA A 640 -10.21 -7.86 5.81
CA ALA A 640 -9.07 -7.77 6.70
C ALA A 640 -8.65 -9.16 7.24
N MET A 641 -9.62 -9.92 7.76
CA MET A 641 -9.36 -11.26 8.30
C MET A 641 -8.89 -12.23 7.22
N ARG A 642 -9.35 -12.08 5.98
CA ARG A 642 -8.87 -12.86 4.83
C ARG A 642 -7.39 -12.63 4.52
N ASP A 643 -6.91 -11.39 4.67
CA ASP A 643 -5.48 -11.11 4.53
C ASP A 643 -4.69 -11.72 5.69
N VAL A 644 -5.18 -11.59 6.93
CA VAL A 644 -4.51 -12.16 8.12
C VAL A 644 -4.46 -13.70 8.04
N ASP A 645 -5.54 -14.37 7.60
CA ASP A 645 -5.54 -15.82 7.34
C ASP A 645 -4.47 -16.20 6.32
N LEU A 646 -4.31 -15.44 5.23
CA LEU A 646 -3.25 -15.70 4.27
C LEU A 646 -1.87 -15.61 4.93
N PHE A 647 -1.64 -14.57 5.75
CA PHE A 647 -0.35 -14.36 6.42
C PHE A 647 -0.02 -15.53 7.32
N VAL A 648 -0.93 -15.90 8.21
CA VAL A 648 -0.75 -17.00 9.16
C VAL A 648 -0.75 -18.35 8.45
N GLY A 649 -1.75 -18.63 7.62
CA GLY A 649 -1.93 -19.91 6.93
C GLY A 649 -0.78 -20.29 5.99
N VAL A 650 -0.05 -19.32 5.43
CA VAL A 650 1.13 -19.58 4.58
C VAL A 650 2.42 -19.72 5.40
N THR A 651 2.49 -19.12 6.60
CA THR A 651 3.76 -18.93 7.31
C THR A 651 3.85 -19.59 8.67
N SER A 652 2.73 -20.05 9.24
CA SER A 652 2.68 -20.73 10.52
C SER A 652 3.49 -22.02 10.51
N ILE A 653 4.23 -22.22 11.60
CA ILE A 653 5.10 -23.36 11.87
C ILE A 653 4.49 -24.20 12.99
N ALA A 654 4.08 -23.53 14.08
CA ALA A 654 3.51 -24.12 15.27
C ALA A 654 2.68 -23.06 16.02
N ALA A 655 1.96 -23.49 17.06
CA ALA A 655 1.43 -22.57 18.06
C ALA A 655 2.58 -22.04 18.93
N ASP A 656 2.45 -20.81 19.44
CA ASP A 656 3.42 -20.15 20.31
C ASP A 656 3.19 -20.52 21.79
N PRO A 657 4.13 -21.26 22.43
CA PRO A 657 3.95 -21.79 23.79
C PRO A 657 3.98 -20.72 24.87
N ASP A 658 4.57 -19.58 24.55
CA ASP A 658 4.80 -18.50 25.50
C ASP A 658 3.76 -17.37 25.34
N TRP A 659 2.87 -17.47 24.34
CA TRP A 659 1.80 -16.49 24.16
C TRP A 659 0.80 -16.53 25.32
N THR A 660 0.49 -15.35 25.87
CA THR A 660 -0.51 -15.16 26.92
C THR A 660 -1.42 -13.99 26.59
N ASP A 661 -2.74 -14.21 26.67
CA ASP A 661 -3.77 -13.19 26.45
C ASP A 661 -3.91 -12.20 27.62
N GLY A 662 -2.82 -11.97 28.38
CA GLY A 662 -2.90 -11.41 29.74
C GLY A 662 -3.63 -12.30 30.76
N GLY A 663 -3.93 -13.56 30.42
CA GLY A 663 -4.54 -14.60 31.26
C GLY A 663 -3.73 -15.91 31.31
N PRO A 664 -4.09 -16.88 32.17
CA PRO A 664 -3.24 -18.05 32.45
C PRO A 664 -3.02 -18.99 31.23
N THR A 665 -1.76 -19.42 31.10
CA THR A 665 -1.00 -19.98 29.95
C THR A 665 -1.52 -21.27 29.28
N ARG A 666 -2.60 -21.91 29.75
CA ARG A 666 -2.90 -23.33 29.41
C ARG A 666 -4.15 -23.62 28.59
N ALA A 667 -5.08 -22.68 28.40
CA ALA A 667 -6.38 -22.99 27.79
C ALA A 667 -6.42 -22.96 26.24
N TYR A 668 -5.41 -22.39 25.57
CA TYR A 668 -5.37 -22.31 24.10
C TYR A 668 -4.74 -23.55 23.43
N TRP A 669 -3.73 -24.15 24.09
CA TRP A 669 -2.98 -25.32 23.63
C TRP A 669 -3.84 -26.53 23.28
N GLU A 670 -4.90 -26.77 24.05
CA GLU A 670 -5.84 -27.88 23.81
C GLU A 670 -6.86 -27.59 22.69
N ARG A 671 -7.00 -26.33 22.25
CA ARG A 671 -7.94 -25.91 21.19
C ARG A 671 -7.28 -25.79 19.81
N ALA A 672 -6.04 -25.31 19.73
CA ALA A 672 -5.33 -25.09 18.47
C ALA A 672 -4.96 -26.39 17.73
N GLY A 673 -4.67 -27.48 18.45
CA GLY A 673 -4.40 -28.80 17.86
C GLY A 673 -5.64 -29.51 17.28
N PHE A 674 -6.84 -29.01 17.58
CA PHE A 674 -8.14 -29.56 17.18
C PHE A 674 -9.01 -28.60 16.35
N ALA A 675 -8.48 -27.44 15.94
CA ALA A 675 -9.24 -26.38 15.28
C ALA A 675 -9.88 -26.84 13.95
N GLU A 676 -11.06 -26.28 13.65
CA GLU A 676 -11.80 -26.45 12.40
C GLU A 676 -10.95 -26.07 11.17
N LEU A 677 -11.39 -26.47 9.97
CA LEU A 677 -10.71 -26.07 8.73
C LEU A 677 -10.70 -24.53 8.65
N PRO A 678 -9.55 -23.86 8.40
CA PRO A 678 -9.56 -22.45 8.08
C PRO A 678 -10.40 -22.22 6.82
N GLU A 679 -11.05 -21.07 6.70
CA GLU A 679 -12.03 -20.73 5.67
C GLU A 679 -11.46 -20.91 4.24
N SER A 680 -10.15 -20.71 4.07
CA SER A 680 -9.44 -20.98 2.81
C SER A 680 -9.36 -22.46 2.43
N ALA A 681 -9.36 -23.37 3.40
CA ALA A 681 -9.42 -24.82 3.17
C ALA A 681 -10.85 -25.29 2.89
N GLU A 682 -11.88 -24.66 3.47
CA GLU A 682 -13.28 -24.91 3.12
C GLU A 682 -13.57 -24.52 1.67
N ALA A 683 -13.11 -23.33 1.23
CA ALA A 683 -13.25 -22.90 -0.16
C ALA A 683 -12.60 -23.90 -1.15
N ARG A 684 -11.45 -24.49 -0.79
CA ARG A 684 -10.81 -25.55 -1.60
C ARG A 684 -11.59 -26.85 -1.57
N ARG A 685 -12.12 -27.25 -0.42
CA ARG A 685 -12.98 -28.44 -0.28
C ARG A 685 -14.20 -28.32 -1.20
N ASP A 686 -14.85 -27.17 -1.20
CA ASP A 686 -16.04 -26.86 -2.00
C ASP A 686 -15.76 -26.89 -3.51
N VAL A 687 -14.57 -26.45 -3.94
CA VAL A 687 -14.12 -26.64 -5.34
C VAL A 687 -13.87 -28.11 -5.64
N LEU A 688 -13.17 -28.83 -4.76
CA LEU A 688 -12.86 -30.26 -4.91
C LEU A 688 -14.14 -31.11 -5.03
N GLU A 689 -15.16 -30.87 -4.21
CA GLU A 689 -16.45 -31.57 -4.31
C GLU A 689 -17.08 -31.46 -5.70
N ARG A 690 -16.92 -30.31 -6.37
CA ARG A 690 -17.48 -30.07 -7.71
C ARG A 690 -16.62 -30.63 -8.85
N ILE A 691 -15.30 -30.58 -8.72
CA ILE A 691 -14.40 -30.99 -9.80
C ILE A 691 -14.01 -32.47 -9.74
N LEU A 692 -13.83 -33.05 -8.54
CA LEU A 692 -13.34 -34.43 -8.36
C LEU A 692 -14.17 -35.46 -9.13
N PRO A 693 -15.53 -35.42 -9.13
CA PRO A 693 -16.35 -36.40 -9.86
C PRO A 693 -16.09 -36.42 -11.38
N ARG A 694 -15.51 -35.34 -11.93
CA ARG A 694 -15.22 -35.19 -13.36
C ARG A 694 -13.76 -35.56 -13.70
N LEU A 695 -12.94 -35.90 -12.70
CA LEU A 695 -11.53 -36.27 -12.90
C LEU A 695 -11.37 -37.78 -13.16
N LYS A 696 -10.28 -38.14 -13.83
CA LYS A 696 -9.92 -39.54 -14.09
C LYS A 696 -9.63 -40.36 -12.83
N ILE A 697 -9.39 -39.70 -11.69
CA ILE A 697 -9.06 -40.31 -10.40
C ILE A 697 -10.26 -40.36 -9.44
N ALA A 698 -11.48 -40.05 -9.92
CA ALA A 698 -12.67 -39.91 -9.08
C ALA A 698 -12.95 -41.15 -8.23
N ASP A 699 -12.78 -42.36 -8.79
CA ASP A 699 -13.01 -43.64 -8.12
C ASP A 699 -11.93 -43.99 -7.06
N ARG A 700 -10.90 -43.16 -6.94
CA ARG A 700 -9.81 -43.28 -5.98
C ARG A 700 -9.79 -42.16 -4.96
N CYS A 701 -10.66 -41.17 -5.08
CA CYS A 701 -10.67 -39.99 -4.22
C CYS A 701 -11.95 -39.90 -3.40
N THR A 702 -11.80 -39.62 -2.10
CA THR A 702 -12.92 -39.27 -1.21
C THR A 702 -12.52 -38.07 -0.36
N LEU A 703 -13.47 -37.18 -0.06
CA LEU A 703 -13.24 -36.07 0.85
C LEU A 703 -13.71 -36.49 2.25
N ASP A 704 -12.79 -36.50 3.20
CA ASP A 704 -13.06 -36.85 4.59
C ASP A 704 -12.57 -35.74 5.51
N GLY A 705 -13.52 -34.98 6.07
CA GLY A 705 -13.26 -33.79 6.88
C GLY A 705 -12.29 -32.83 6.19
N ARG A 706 -11.08 -32.73 6.76
CA ARG A 706 -9.98 -31.84 6.35
C ARG A 706 -8.98 -32.45 5.36
N PHE A 707 -9.26 -33.64 4.84
CA PHE A 707 -8.39 -34.36 3.94
C PHE A 707 -9.08 -34.72 2.63
N LEU A 708 -8.32 -34.64 1.54
CA LEU A 708 -8.56 -35.43 0.34
C LEU A 708 -7.88 -36.78 0.51
N VAL A 709 -8.67 -37.83 0.72
CA VAL A 709 -8.20 -39.21 0.80
C VAL A 709 -8.06 -39.77 -0.61
N VAL A 710 -6.87 -40.27 -0.93
CA VAL A 710 -6.50 -40.81 -2.24
C VAL A 710 -6.03 -42.24 -2.05
N ARG A 711 -6.76 -43.19 -2.63
CA ARG A 711 -6.40 -44.61 -2.63
C ARG A 711 -5.46 -44.93 -3.78
N GLY A 712 -4.17 -45.10 -3.48
CA GLY A 712 -3.20 -45.66 -4.41
C GLY A 712 -3.23 -47.19 -4.44
N ALA A 713 -2.28 -47.80 -5.16
CA ALA A 713 -2.09 -49.25 -5.18
C ALA A 713 -1.06 -49.72 -4.15
N LEU A 714 -0.16 -48.85 -3.68
CA LEU A 714 0.80 -49.14 -2.61
C LEU A 714 0.24 -48.77 -1.22
N ARG A 715 -0.37 -47.57 -1.09
CA ARG A 715 -0.92 -47.05 0.18
C ARG A 715 -2.18 -46.21 -0.06
N THR A 716 -2.91 -45.91 1.02
CA THR A 716 -3.91 -44.83 1.04
C THR A 716 -3.26 -43.58 1.61
N TYR A 717 -3.51 -42.43 0.98
CA TYR A 717 -2.89 -41.15 1.30
C TYR A 717 -3.95 -40.13 1.70
N ARG A 718 -3.71 -39.35 2.75
CA ARG A 718 -4.59 -38.29 3.25
C ARG A 718 -3.91 -36.95 3.01
N ILE A 719 -4.39 -36.18 2.03
CA ILE A 719 -3.82 -34.88 1.66
C ILE A 719 -4.58 -33.77 2.39
N HIS A 720 -3.93 -33.04 3.29
CA HIS A 720 -4.55 -31.98 4.07
C HIS A 720 -4.93 -30.79 3.19
N LEU A 721 -6.17 -30.32 3.26
CA LEU A 721 -6.71 -29.28 2.35
C LEU A 721 -6.14 -27.88 2.60
N GLY A 722 -5.62 -27.61 3.81
CA GLY A 722 -4.96 -26.34 4.14
C GLY A 722 -3.48 -26.28 3.73
N SER A 723 -2.72 -27.34 4.06
CA SER A 723 -1.25 -27.35 3.91
C SER A 723 -0.76 -28.12 2.69
N ALA A 724 -1.61 -28.95 2.08
CA ALA A 724 -1.24 -29.97 1.09
C ALA A 724 -0.27 -31.04 1.64
N ASN A 725 -0.13 -31.16 2.96
CA ASN A 725 0.68 -32.21 3.60
C ASN A 725 0.01 -33.58 3.40
N ILE A 726 0.83 -34.63 3.30
CA ILE A 726 0.34 -35.98 3.02
C ILE A 726 0.64 -36.86 4.23
N LEU A 727 -0.37 -37.56 4.72
CA LEU A 727 -0.23 -38.65 5.68
C LEU A 727 -0.54 -39.97 4.97
N MET A 728 0.14 -41.06 5.32
CA MET A 728 -0.09 -42.40 4.77
C MET A 728 -0.80 -43.26 5.81
N GLU A 729 -1.83 -43.97 5.40
CA GLU A 729 -2.48 -44.95 6.26
C GLU A 729 -1.66 -46.25 6.34
N PRO A 730 -1.78 -47.02 7.45
CA PRO A 730 -2.67 -46.80 8.60
C PRO A 730 -2.03 -46.00 9.76
N ASP A 731 -0.75 -45.68 9.69
CA ASP A 731 0.02 -45.11 10.81
C ASP A 731 0.10 -43.57 10.80
N ASP A 732 -0.58 -42.91 9.86
CA ASP A 732 -0.50 -41.48 9.58
C ASP A 732 0.96 -41.00 9.38
N SER A 733 1.82 -41.86 8.83
CA SER A 733 3.21 -41.52 8.53
C SER A 733 3.29 -40.41 7.48
N TYR A 734 4.09 -39.39 7.75
CA TYR A 734 4.21 -38.22 6.88
C TYR A 734 4.97 -38.56 5.59
N LEU A 735 4.38 -38.22 4.44
CA LEU A 735 5.01 -38.34 3.12
C LEU A 735 5.40 -36.95 2.59
N CYS A 736 6.70 -36.68 2.52
CA CYS A 736 7.21 -35.44 1.98
C CYS A 736 7.39 -35.54 0.45
N ILE A 737 6.56 -34.80 -0.29
CA ILE A 737 6.72 -34.62 -1.73
C ILE A 737 7.01 -33.15 -2.00
N VAL A 738 8.26 -32.88 -2.39
CA VAL A 738 8.71 -31.56 -2.79
C VAL A 738 8.45 -31.41 -4.28
N ALA A 739 7.53 -30.53 -4.67
CA ALA A 739 7.29 -30.25 -6.08
C ALA A 739 8.55 -29.64 -6.72
N ALA A 740 8.99 -30.18 -7.86
CA ALA A 740 10.03 -29.54 -8.66
C ALA A 740 9.52 -28.16 -9.13
N ARG A 741 10.38 -27.12 -9.02
CA ARG A 741 10.04 -25.76 -9.48
C ARG A 741 9.86 -25.75 -11.00
N GLY A 742 8.63 -25.89 -11.46
CA GLY A 742 8.23 -25.75 -12.86
C GLY A 742 6.73 -25.43 -12.94
N LYS A 743 6.32 -24.64 -13.94
CA LYS A 743 4.90 -24.42 -14.24
C LYS A 743 4.25 -25.79 -14.46
N SER A 744 3.31 -26.18 -13.62
CA SER A 744 2.41 -27.28 -13.95
C SER A 744 1.55 -26.81 -15.12
N ASP A 745 1.71 -27.39 -16.30
CA ASP A 745 0.71 -27.30 -17.37
C ASP A 745 -0.56 -28.01 -16.85
N GLY A 746 -1.41 -27.26 -16.15
CA GLY A 746 -2.63 -27.77 -15.55
C GLY A 746 -3.59 -28.24 -16.63
N THR A 747 -3.70 -29.55 -16.82
CA THR A 747 -4.70 -30.17 -17.73
C THR A 747 -6.11 -30.18 -17.13
N VAL A 748 -6.25 -29.80 -15.85
CA VAL A 748 -7.52 -29.78 -15.11
C VAL A 748 -8.02 -28.34 -14.99
N PHE A 749 -9.29 -28.13 -15.33
CA PHE A 749 -9.96 -26.84 -15.17
C PHE A 749 -10.07 -26.49 -13.68
N LEU A 750 -9.67 -25.26 -13.34
CA LEU A 750 -9.91 -24.64 -12.04
C LEU A 750 -10.68 -23.32 -12.23
N PRO A 751 -11.70 -23.03 -11.40
CA PRO A 751 -12.51 -21.83 -11.52
C PRO A 751 -11.75 -20.52 -11.22
N PHE A 752 -10.54 -20.60 -10.66
CA PHE A 752 -9.61 -19.49 -10.43
C PHE A 752 -8.18 -20.03 -10.25
N GLU A 753 -7.18 -19.15 -10.18
CA GLU A 753 -5.80 -19.55 -9.83
C GLU A 753 -5.67 -19.77 -8.31
N ASP A 754 -5.26 -20.98 -7.89
CA ASP A 754 -4.85 -21.25 -6.49
C ASP A 754 -3.72 -22.29 -6.51
N GLU A 755 -2.52 -21.87 -6.12
CA GLU A 755 -1.32 -22.71 -6.15
C GLU A 755 -1.44 -23.91 -5.20
N ARG A 756 -2.11 -23.74 -4.05
CA ARG A 756 -2.28 -24.81 -3.04
C ARG A 756 -3.25 -25.87 -3.55
N LEU A 757 -4.37 -25.46 -4.15
CA LEU A 757 -5.32 -26.38 -4.78
C LEU A 757 -4.67 -27.13 -5.95
N SER A 758 -3.89 -26.43 -6.77
CA SER A 758 -3.14 -27.02 -7.87
C SER A 758 -2.13 -28.06 -7.37
N LEU A 759 -1.44 -27.76 -6.26
CA LEU A 759 -0.52 -28.69 -5.59
C LEU A 759 -1.24 -29.91 -5.01
N ILE A 760 -2.39 -29.72 -4.36
CA ILE A 760 -3.23 -30.81 -3.83
C ILE A 760 -3.65 -31.75 -4.97
N LEU A 761 -4.14 -31.20 -6.08
CA LEU A 761 -4.53 -32.00 -7.25
C LEU A 761 -3.35 -32.71 -7.87
N SER A 762 -2.20 -32.03 -8.05
CA SER A 762 -0.98 -32.64 -8.58
C SER A 762 -0.54 -33.84 -7.73
N LYS A 763 -0.52 -33.68 -6.40
CA LYS A 763 -0.25 -34.77 -5.45
C LYS A 763 -1.29 -35.89 -5.56
N ALA A 764 -2.57 -35.55 -5.67
CA ALA A 764 -3.63 -36.55 -5.82
C ALA A 764 -3.48 -37.39 -7.10
N PHE A 765 -3.16 -36.77 -8.24
CA PHE A 765 -2.91 -37.50 -9.50
C PHE A 765 -1.68 -38.39 -9.41
N LEU A 766 -0.59 -37.90 -8.81
CA LEU A 766 0.64 -38.68 -8.61
C LEU A 766 0.38 -39.91 -7.73
N LEU A 767 -0.33 -39.72 -6.62
CA LEU A 767 -0.57 -40.75 -5.60
C LEU A 767 -1.67 -41.74 -5.98
N ALA A 768 -2.64 -41.30 -6.79
CA ALA A 768 -3.63 -42.21 -7.36
C ALA A 768 -2.99 -43.24 -8.31
N ASP A 769 -1.80 -42.99 -8.85
CA ASP A 769 -1.03 -43.90 -9.72
C ASP A 769 0.36 -44.18 -9.14
N ASP A 770 0.42 -44.39 -7.81
CA ASP A 770 1.66 -44.50 -7.03
C ASP A 770 2.65 -45.58 -7.52
N THR A 771 2.17 -46.65 -8.16
CA THR A 771 3.04 -47.67 -8.80
C THR A 771 3.86 -47.15 -9.99
N LYS A 772 3.52 -46.00 -10.57
CA LYS A 772 4.28 -45.36 -11.67
C LYS A 772 5.25 -44.30 -11.19
N ILE A 773 5.33 -44.05 -9.88
CA ILE A 773 6.32 -43.13 -9.31
C ILE A 773 7.70 -43.74 -9.51
N THR A 774 8.60 -43.02 -10.18
CA THR A 774 9.99 -43.46 -10.42
C THR A 774 11.00 -42.80 -9.48
N ASP A 775 10.57 -41.81 -8.70
CA ASP A 775 11.42 -41.10 -7.75
C ASP A 775 11.72 -41.99 -6.52
N GLU A 776 12.95 -42.47 -6.41
CA GLU A 776 13.40 -43.35 -5.33
C GLU A 776 13.29 -42.71 -3.94
N SER A 777 13.32 -41.38 -3.83
CA SER A 777 13.15 -40.68 -2.55
C SER A 777 11.72 -40.73 -2.03
N ILE A 778 10.73 -40.74 -2.94
CA ILE A 778 9.31 -40.90 -2.62
C ILE A 778 9.01 -42.37 -2.34
N LEU A 779 9.47 -43.28 -3.21
CA LEU A 779 9.29 -44.73 -3.02
C LEU A 779 9.90 -45.23 -1.71
N GLY A 780 11.10 -44.75 -1.36
CA GLY A 780 11.75 -45.08 -0.09
C GLY A 780 10.99 -44.56 1.14
N GLN A 781 10.23 -43.47 1.03
CA GLN A 781 9.35 -43.01 2.12
C GLN A 781 8.09 -43.88 2.22
N ILE A 782 7.46 -44.20 1.09
CA ILE A 782 6.24 -45.06 1.02
C ILE A 782 6.51 -46.49 1.53
N ALA A 783 7.73 -47.00 1.35
CA ALA A 783 8.11 -48.34 1.82
C ALA A 783 8.49 -48.39 3.30
N ARG A 784 8.83 -47.25 3.92
CA ARG A 784 9.32 -47.17 5.32
C ARG A 784 8.24 -46.81 6.33
N GLY A 785 7.32 -45.91 5.97
CA GLY A 785 6.02 -45.79 6.64
C GLY A 785 5.14 -46.91 6.15
#